data_AF-F4QCQ2-F1
#
_entry.id   AF-F4QCQ2-F1
#
_cell.length_a   1.000
_cell.length_b   1.000
_cell.length_c   1.000
_cell.angle_alpha   90.00
_cell.angle_beta   90.00
_cell.angle_gamma   90.00
#
_symmetry.space_group_name_H-M   'P 1'
#
loop_
_entity.id
_entity.type
_entity.pdbx_description
1 polymer ?
#
loop_
_entity_poly.entity_id
_entity_poly.type
_entity_poly.pdbx_seq_one_letter_code
_entity_poly.pdbx_strand_id
1 'polypeptide(L)'
;MNNNNNRNSNNNHRFNDIRSNSETIELLGARLPLYIGSSYDALKHWSPQSNDKVFPPLRRRYLHLVQDLEWVIKNKYFGLLKDILTSHLKDVNVTPKLIELTQQCAGDPELMQFLLTSLSHQFKEYFGSEDINTKQSSHRYFRTSLPPVGLIAGYLLGIVIHGDIQVWNAIINIINSIQNNNNKNINNNNTTQSDDNINNSNNTSTKSKSVFSSIFSRTKKEKEKKSNESSSSSISSPSSILHLLFRRTNIPEAILKSKNFTVDMIIKQCIISNKKEILVNIVETIGAKELGAFIDSMAESKHGSMLAVDLFDVDNSNTLVYLYQTLPIKTFSNLFGNPISAILATKDTTTITNYLSNCEIDQVTATNHITQYITYLFKPSPSSSSPSPSFQHISLILNHFGIFNQNESTKIVEQMKQLVSHKEEAKGAGLLYCAELYLTMIKHDQHKRELIDRSQHTSTMGGSKEVKILFSIYQYLIPTLDKEGEGEEEGKAERYTKRCEYLLDRVGFGFICKLGSLSLVKSSLSLLQSRSFGNQYINLLSNRLEVVEFCGDVICNQKIVGLEFDSRDSMQALTLAYSRNQWDIIRYIVLIVLPRLDKTITLIRVPPLLVHRAAQLGHHDVVRILSIYVDNYSGNDEPTNQQQTSTTTIETDPLIKEENQLIETAKTFLRIENNPPAHVVRMSWHRSYQDAVSRQCYPLIEYLLTIDLRYQPTPPMIELDRPLAMSNFSFVKKLLQSPLNIPLVVALESTWKIVGMYGTVEWITQILQKYPPTFKWQRTYLDQLVQGAKMNYEHGAQILKHINENDILVK
;
A
#
# COMPACT_ATOMS: atom_id res chain seq x y z
N MET A 1 54.04 -12.53 -53.88
CA MET A 1 54.25 -13.97 -53.63
C MET A 1 53.08 -14.45 -52.78
N ASN A 2 52.40 -15.51 -53.22
CA ASN A 2 51.30 -16.28 -52.58
C ASN A 2 50.22 -15.45 -51.84
N ASN A 3 49.15 -15.01 -52.53
CA ASN A 3 47.88 -15.74 -52.81
C ASN A 3 46.96 -15.87 -51.56
N ASN A 4 45.64 -15.66 -51.57
CA ASN A 4 44.61 -15.04 -52.44
C ASN A 4 43.29 -15.01 -51.60
N ASN A 5 42.22 -14.24 -51.83
CA ASN A 5 41.72 -13.27 -52.84
C ASN A 5 41.08 -12.06 -52.09
N ASN A 6 40.70 -10.88 -52.62
CA ASN A 6 39.80 -10.50 -53.74
C ASN A 6 38.32 -10.93 -53.57
N ARG A 7 37.29 -10.09 -53.78
CA ARG A 7 37.25 -8.64 -54.10
C ARG A 7 35.84 -8.04 -53.89
N ASN A 8 35.78 -6.72 -53.70
CA ASN A 8 34.55 -5.90 -53.82
C ASN A 8 34.08 -5.73 -55.27
N SER A 9 32.77 -5.51 -55.46
CA SER A 9 32.19 -4.54 -56.41
C SER A 9 30.73 -4.24 -56.01
N ASN A 10 30.37 -3.04 -55.54
CA ASN A 10 29.98 -1.86 -56.34
C ASN A 10 28.98 -2.15 -57.48
N ASN A 11 27.71 -1.73 -57.34
CA ASN A 11 27.25 -0.47 -57.94
C ASN A 11 25.79 -0.07 -57.60
N ASN A 12 25.49 1.21 -57.81
CA ASN A 12 24.25 1.91 -57.47
C ASN A 12 23.03 1.57 -58.35
N HIS A 13 21.79 1.74 -57.82
CA HIS A 13 20.86 2.78 -58.32
C HIS A 13 19.62 3.04 -57.43
N ARG A 14 18.94 4.17 -57.71
CA ARG A 14 17.75 4.71 -57.01
C ARG A 14 16.46 3.94 -57.36
N PHE A 15 15.55 3.77 -56.40
CA PHE A 15 14.07 3.83 -56.52
C PHE A 15 13.54 4.15 -55.09
N ASN A 16 12.87 5.29 -54.84
CA ASN A 16 11.45 5.64 -55.02
C ASN A 16 10.46 5.01 -54.02
N ASP A 17 9.44 5.81 -53.70
CA ASP A 17 8.32 5.52 -52.80
C ASP A 17 7.71 4.12 -52.91
N ILE A 18 7.61 3.43 -51.77
CA ILE A 18 6.58 2.41 -51.54
C ILE A 18 5.92 2.68 -50.19
N ARG A 19 4.67 3.19 -50.26
CA ARG A 19 3.71 3.02 -49.16
C ARG A 19 3.44 1.53 -49.01
N SER A 20 4.07 0.86 -48.05
CA SER A 20 3.65 -0.49 -47.66
C SER A 20 2.32 -0.38 -46.91
N ASN A 21 1.23 -0.67 -47.62
CA ASN A 21 -0.03 -1.03 -46.98
C ASN A 21 0.25 -2.11 -45.94
N SER A 22 -0.28 -1.96 -44.73
CA SER A 22 -0.23 -3.03 -43.73
C SER A 22 -1.03 -4.21 -44.24
N GLU A 23 -0.31 -5.21 -44.77
CA GLU A 23 -0.91 -6.44 -45.25
C GLU A 23 -1.78 -7.02 -44.13
N THR A 24 -3.06 -7.23 -44.43
CA THR A 24 -4.01 -7.89 -43.54
C THR A 24 -4.65 -9.03 -44.31
N ILE A 25 -4.67 -10.22 -43.72
CA ILE A 25 -5.41 -11.36 -44.23
C ILE A 25 -6.79 -11.34 -43.57
N GLU A 26 -7.85 -11.39 -44.37
CA GLU A 26 -9.20 -11.54 -43.88
C GLU A 26 -9.50 -13.04 -43.72
N LEU A 27 -9.59 -13.52 -42.47
CA LEU A 27 -9.87 -14.92 -42.16
C LEU A 27 -11.20 -15.00 -41.41
N LEU A 28 -12.17 -15.73 -41.96
CA LEU A 28 -13.53 -15.86 -41.41
C LEU A 28 -14.20 -14.49 -41.13
N GLY A 29 -13.97 -13.49 -41.99
CA GLY A 29 -14.55 -12.14 -41.88
C GLY A 29 -13.81 -11.20 -40.90
N ALA A 30 -12.72 -11.64 -40.26
CA ALA A 30 -11.89 -10.80 -39.42
C ALA A 30 -10.57 -10.43 -40.12
N ARG A 31 -10.26 -9.14 -40.25
CA ARG A 31 -8.98 -8.64 -40.78
C ARG A 31 -7.88 -8.79 -39.72
N LEU A 32 -6.90 -9.63 -40.01
CA LEU A 32 -5.75 -9.93 -39.15
C LEU A 32 -4.46 -9.43 -39.82
N PRO A 33 -3.58 -8.69 -39.13
CA PRO A 33 -2.30 -8.25 -39.71
C PRO A 33 -1.42 -9.45 -40.08
N LEU A 34 -0.84 -9.41 -41.28
CA LEU A 34 0.00 -10.45 -41.86
C LEU A 34 1.36 -10.45 -41.14
N TYR A 35 1.71 -11.59 -40.55
CA TYR A 35 2.85 -11.69 -39.64
C TYR A 35 4.09 -12.26 -40.36
N ILE A 36 5.08 -11.40 -40.62
CA ILE A 36 6.36 -11.79 -41.23
C ILE A 36 7.14 -12.67 -40.23
N GLY A 37 7.53 -13.87 -40.66
CA GLY A 37 8.05 -14.94 -39.79
C GLY A 37 9.46 -14.75 -39.21
N SER A 38 10.06 -13.56 -39.28
CA SER A 38 11.46 -13.30 -38.89
C SER A 38 11.72 -13.22 -37.37
N SER A 39 10.68 -13.32 -36.52
CA SER A 39 10.84 -13.18 -35.06
C SER A 39 11.38 -14.41 -34.32
N TYR A 40 11.65 -15.51 -35.02
CA TYR A 40 12.10 -16.77 -34.38
C TYR A 40 13.50 -16.66 -33.75
N ASP A 41 14.45 -16.02 -34.43
CA ASP A 41 15.83 -15.85 -33.90
C ASP A 41 15.93 -14.75 -32.84
N ALA A 42 15.07 -13.72 -32.89
CA ALA A 42 14.99 -12.69 -31.86
C ALA A 42 14.58 -13.25 -30.49
N LEU A 43 13.80 -14.34 -30.45
CA LEU A 43 13.37 -15.01 -29.23
C LEU A 43 14.44 -15.93 -28.62
N LYS A 44 15.35 -16.50 -29.43
CA LYS A 44 16.48 -17.33 -28.93
C LYS A 44 17.48 -16.55 -28.07
N HIS A 45 17.53 -15.23 -28.22
CA HIS A 45 18.45 -14.35 -27.47
C HIS A 45 17.77 -13.56 -26.35
N TRP A 46 16.51 -13.87 -26.02
CA TRP A 46 15.76 -13.16 -24.99
C TRP A 46 16.10 -13.65 -23.58
N SER A 47 16.70 -12.78 -22.76
CA SER A 47 16.96 -13.04 -21.33
C SER A 47 15.78 -12.56 -20.47
N PRO A 48 15.20 -13.39 -19.57
CA PRO A 48 14.05 -13.01 -18.75
C PRO A 48 14.28 -11.97 -17.64
N GLN A 49 15.44 -11.30 -17.57
CA GLN A 49 15.88 -10.56 -16.38
C GLN A 49 15.55 -9.05 -16.34
N SER A 50 14.89 -8.47 -17.35
CA SER A 50 14.52 -7.04 -17.33
C SER A 50 13.09 -6.82 -16.80
N ASN A 51 12.95 -6.42 -15.53
CA ASN A 51 11.64 -6.29 -14.87
C ASN A 51 10.81 -5.05 -15.27
N ASP A 52 11.41 -4.00 -15.83
CA ASP A 52 10.79 -2.65 -15.86
C ASP A 52 10.19 -2.21 -17.22
N LYS A 53 9.70 -3.14 -18.06
CA LYS A 53 8.95 -2.78 -19.27
C LYS A 53 7.68 -3.60 -19.42
N VAL A 54 6.54 -2.96 -19.13
CA VAL A 54 5.20 -3.43 -19.53
C VAL A 54 5.06 -3.27 -21.03
N PHE A 55 5.61 -4.23 -21.79
CA PHE A 55 5.27 -4.37 -23.20
C PHE A 55 3.81 -4.85 -23.33
N PRO A 56 3.07 -4.42 -24.37
CA PRO A 56 1.80 -5.06 -24.70
C PRO A 56 2.05 -6.57 -24.91
N PRO A 57 1.15 -7.45 -24.44
CA PRO A 57 1.41 -8.89 -24.44
C PRO A 57 1.61 -9.38 -25.86
N LEU A 58 2.85 -9.74 -26.19
CA LEU A 58 3.21 -10.41 -27.44
C LEU A 58 2.30 -11.65 -27.57
N ARG A 59 1.49 -11.71 -28.64
CA ARG A 59 0.60 -12.83 -28.90
C ARG A 59 1.41 -14.12 -29.05
N ARG A 60 1.51 -14.89 -27.97
CA ARG A 60 2.19 -16.19 -27.94
C ARG A 60 1.33 -17.21 -28.70
N ARG A 61 1.96 -17.96 -29.62
CA ARG A 61 1.30 -19.08 -30.31
C ARG A 61 1.06 -20.22 -29.32
N TYR A 62 0.02 -21.01 -29.54
CA TYR A 62 -0.36 -22.13 -28.67
C TYR A 62 0.83 -23.06 -28.35
N LEU A 63 1.59 -23.50 -29.37
CA LEU A 63 2.78 -24.35 -29.19
C LEU A 63 3.90 -23.69 -28.37
N HIS A 64 3.99 -22.35 -28.32
CA HIS A 64 4.94 -21.67 -27.43
C HIS A 64 4.45 -21.65 -25.98
N LEU A 65 3.13 -21.69 -25.76
CA LEU A 65 2.52 -21.80 -24.43
C LEU A 65 2.63 -23.21 -23.88
N VAL A 66 2.61 -24.25 -24.74
CA VAL A 66 2.97 -25.64 -24.37
C VAL A 66 4.38 -25.72 -23.75
N GLN A 67 5.32 -24.90 -24.24
CA GLN A 67 6.71 -24.86 -23.76
C GLN A 67 6.96 -23.89 -22.59
N ASP A 68 6.04 -22.96 -22.30
CA ASP A 68 6.16 -21.95 -21.23
C ASP A 68 4.89 -21.93 -20.35
N LEU A 69 4.64 -23.05 -19.68
CA LEU A 69 3.56 -23.15 -18.70
C LEU A 69 3.78 -22.27 -17.46
N GLU A 70 5.01 -21.83 -17.16
CA GLU A 70 5.22 -20.85 -16.09
C GLU A 70 4.48 -19.54 -16.39
N TRP A 71 4.56 -19.07 -17.64
CA TRP A 71 3.83 -17.89 -18.07
C TRP A 71 2.31 -18.11 -18.03
N VAL A 72 1.82 -19.30 -18.42
CA VAL A 72 0.39 -19.65 -18.37
C VAL A 72 -0.15 -19.58 -16.94
N ILE A 73 0.57 -20.14 -15.95
CA ILE A 73 0.19 -20.11 -14.53
C ILE A 73 0.26 -18.68 -13.97
N LYS A 74 1.37 -17.96 -14.18
CA LYS A 74 1.57 -16.59 -13.66
C LYS A 74 0.51 -15.60 -14.14
N ASN A 75 0.00 -15.78 -15.36
CA ASN A 75 -1.07 -14.96 -15.94
C ASN A 75 -2.47 -15.55 -15.70
N LYS A 76 -2.60 -16.58 -14.85
CA LYS A 76 -3.86 -17.23 -14.44
C LYS A 76 -4.71 -17.78 -15.59
N TYR A 77 -4.08 -18.21 -16.69
CA TYR A 77 -4.76 -18.84 -17.83
C TYR A 77 -5.07 -20.32 -17.56
N PHE A 78 -5.80 -20.58 -16.49
CA PHE A 78 -6.07 -21.90 -15.91
C PHE A 78 -6.83 -22.85 -16.83
N GLY A 79 -7.80 -22.35 -17.62
CA GLY A 79 -8.46 -23.15 -18.65
C GLY A 79 -7.51 -23.64 -19.75
N LEU A 80 -6.57 -22.77 -20.18
CA LEU A 80 -5.54 -23.11 -21.17
C LEU A 80 -4.51 -24.10 -20.58
N LEU A 81 -4.15 -23.96 -19.30
CA LEU A 81 -3.29 -24.92 -18.61
C LEU A 81 -3.90 -26.33 -18.62
N LYS A 82 -5.19 -26.44 -18.31
CA LYS A 82 -5.95 -27.71 -18.34
C LYS A 82 -5.99 -28.31 -19.75
N ASP A 83 -6.24 -27.49 -20.77
CA ASP A 83 -6.24 -27.92 -22.17
C ASP A 83 -4.85 -28.40 -22.64
N ILE A 84 -3.79 -27.61 -22.43
CA ILE A 84 -2.41 -27.99 -22.78
C ILE A 84 -2.01 -29.30 -22.09
N LEU A 85 -2.28 -29.45 -20.79
CA LEU A 85 -1.94 -30.66 -20.05
C LEU A 85 -2.82 -31.87 -20.40
N THR A 86 -3.98 -31.66 -21.04
CA THR A 86 -4.81 -32.75 -21.58
C THR A 86 -4.32 -33.18 -22.96
N SER A 87 -4.01 -32.21 -23.82
CA SER A 87 -3.70 -32.42 -25.24
C SER A 87 -2.21 -32.71 -25.51
N HIS A 88 -1.30 -32.16 -24.70
CA HIS A 88 0.14 -32.10 -24.96
C HIS A 88 1.03 -32.51 -23.77
N LEU A 89 0.52 -33.31 -22.82
CA LEU A 89 1.26 -33.70 -21.61
C LEU A 89 2.69 -34.26 -21.86
N LYS A 90 2.89 -34.94 -22.99
CA LYS A 90 4.18 -35.53 -23.38
C LYS A 90 5.20 -34.50 -23.89
N ASP A 91 4.72 -33.35 -24.37
CA ASP A 91 5.53 -32.28 -24.95
C ASP A 91 5.94 -31.23 -23.91
N VAL A 92 5.33 -31.28 -22.72
CA VAL A 92 5.52 -30.34 -21.61
C VAL A 92 6.75 -30.73 -20.77
N ASN A 93 7.73 -29.83 -20.67
CA ASN A 93 8.83 -29.96 -19.73
C ASN A 93 8.41 -29.45 -18.33
N VAL A 94 8.12 -30.36 -17.41
CA VAL A 94 7.66 -30.04 -16.05
C VAL A 94 8.86 -29.87 -15.12
N THR A 95 9.26 -28.63 -14.88
CA THR A 95 10.37 -28.30 -13.97
C THR A 95 9.91 -28.27 -12.49
N PRO A 96 10.83 -28.42 -11.52
CA PRO A 96 10.52 -28.21 -10.09
C PRO A 96 9.86 -26.86 -9.80
N LYS A 97 10.30 -25.81 -10.50
CA LYS A 97 9.75 -24.45 -10.41
C LYS A 97 8.34 -24.34 -11.02
N LEU A 98 8.02 -25.13 -12.04
CA LEU A 98 6.64 -25.24 -12.52
C LEU A 98 5.73 -25.88 -11.46
N ILE A 99 6.20 -26.94 -10.81
CA ILE A 99 5.47 -27.57 -9.69
C ILE A 99 5.25 -26.55 -8.56
N GLU A 100 6.28 -25.84 -8.12
CA GLU A 100 6.17 -24.76 -7.13
C GLU A 100 5.10 -23.72 -7.51
N LEU A 101 5.09 -23.25 -8.77
CA LEU A 101 4.10 -22.29 -9.27
C LEU A 101 2.65 -22.82 -9.23
N THR A 102 2.42 -24.14 -9.28
CA THR A 102 1.05 -24.69 -9.23
C THR A 102 0.30 -24.33 -7.94
N GLN A 103 0.98 -23.92 -6.86
CA GLN A 103 0.31 -23.38 -5.66
C GLN A 103 -0.60 -22.17 -5.96
N GLN A 104 -0.33 -21.41 -7.03
CA GLN A 104 -1.19 -20.31 -7.50
C GLN A 104 -2.53 -20.79 -8.08
N CYS A 105 -2.62 -22.06 -8.49
CA CYS A 105 -3.84 -22.71 -8.97
C CYS A 105 -4.72 -23.23 -7.83
N ALA A 106 -4.30 -23.13 -6.55
CA ALA A 106 -5.00 -23.73 -5.42
C ALA A 106 -6.42 -23.18 -5.18
N GLY A 107 -6.75 -22.01 -5.73
CA GLY A 107 -8.11 -21.44 -5.70
C GLY A 107 -9.12 -22.17 -6.60
N ASP A 108 -8.68 -23.12 -7.41
CA ASP A 108 -9.52 -24.03 -8.21
C ASP A 108 -9.23 -25.48 -7.78
N PRO A 109 -10.07 -26.07 -6.90
CA PRO A 109 -9.87 -27.44 -6.43
C PRO A 109 -9.94 -28.51 -7.53
N GLU A 110 -10.73 -28.29 -8.59
CA GLU A 110 -10.84 -29.24 -9.70
C GLU A 110 -9.57 -29.24 -10.56
N LEU A 111 -9.06 -28.05 -10.87
CA LEU A 111 -7.79 -27.91 -11.59
C LEU A 111 -6.64 -28.47 -10.76
N MET A 112 -6.58 -28.17 -9.47
CA MET A 112 -5.54 -28.73 -8.62
C MET A 112 -5.63 -30.25 -8.54
N GLN A 113 -6.83 -30.83 -8.41
CA GLN A 113 -7.01 -32.28 -8.43
C GLN A 113 -6.59 -32.91 -9.78
N PHE A 114 -6.86 -32.22 -10.89
CA PHE A 114 -6.35 -32.60 -12.21
C PHE A 114 -4.83 -32.54 -12.28
N LEU A 115 -4.19 -31.45 -11.81
CA LEU A 115 -2.73 -31.30 -11.75
C LEU A 115 -2.09 -32.42 -10.91
N LEU A 116 -2.64 -32.71 -9.74
CA LEU A 116 -2.14 -33.76 -8.85
C LEU A 116 -2.29 -35.18 -9.41
N THR A 117 -3.24 -35.38 -10.33
CA THR A 117 -3.43 -36.65 -11.03
C THR A 117 -2.46 -36.75 -12.23
N SER A 118 -2.48 -35.75 -13.11
CA SER A 118 -1.72 -35.70 -14.36
C SER A 118 -0.21 -35.55 -14.15
N LEU A 119 0.22 -34.81 -13.11
CA LEU A 119 1.62 -34.57 -12.76
C LEU A 119 2.07 -35.36 -11.52
N SER A 120 1.39 -36.47 -11.21
CA SER A 120 1.58 -37.23 -9.97
C SER A 120 3.02 -37.77 -9.77
N HIS A 121 3.77 -38.02 -10.86
CA HIS A 121 5.19 -38.38 -10.76
C HIS A 121 6.04 -37.17 -10.35
N GLN A 122 5.81 -36.02 -10.98
CA GLN A 122 6.60 -34.81 -10.80
C GLN A 122 6.35 -34.18 -9.42
N PHE A 123 5.14 -34.28 -8.86
CA PHE A 123 4.89 -33.96 -7.45
C PHE A 123 5.64 -34.91 -6.50
N LYS A 124 5.70 -36.21 -6.81
CA LYS A 124 6.48 -37.19 -6.01
C LYS A 124 7.98 -36.94 -6.06
N GLU A 125 8.49 -36.55 -7.22
CA GLU A 125 9.88 -36.17 -7.41
C GLU A 125 10.19 -34.85 -6.69
N TYR A 126 9.34 -33.83 -6.85
CA TYR A 126 9.49 -32.53 -6.18
C TYR A 126 9.51 -32.63 -4.64
N PHE A 127 8.57 -33.38 -4.06
CA PHE A 127 8.49 -33.58 -2.60
C PHE A 127 9.32 -34.77 -2.08
N GLY A 128 9.98 -35.53 -2.96
CA GLY A 128 10.73 -36.74 -2.60
C GLY A 128 12.23 -36.69 -2.95
N SER A 129 12.67 -35.74 -3.77
CA SER A 129 14.07 -35.61 -4.17
C SER A 129 14.93 -35.07 -3.03
N GLU A 130 15.92 -35.84 -2.62
CA GLU A 130 16.87 -35.49 -1.56
C GLU A 130 17.96 -34.49 -2.04
N ASP A 131 18.13 -34.29 -3.35
CA ASP A 131 19.47 -34.02 -3.91
C ASP A 131 19.56 -32.85 -4.93
N ILE A 132 18.56 -31.96 -4.99
CA ILE A 132 18.49 -30.92 -6.04
C ILE A 132 19.62 -29.87 -5.96
N ASN A 133 20.17 -29.57 -4.77
CA ASN A 133 21.12 -28.46 -4.57
C ASN A 133 22.53 -28.87 -4.05
N THR A 134 22.83 -30.16 -3.89
CA THR A 134 24.05 -30.64 -3.19
C THR A 134 25.23 -31.02 -4.10
N LYS A 135 25.19 -30.68 -5.40
CA LYS A 135 26.23 -31.05 -6.38
C LYS A 135 27.57 -30.29 -6.29
N GLN A 136 27.85 -29.52 -5.22
CA GLN A 136 29.06 -28.68 -5.14
C GLN A 136 29.85 -28.68 -3.82
N SER A 137 29.57 -29.56 -2.85
CA SER A 137 30.43 -29.72 -1.67
C SER A 137 30.71 -31.19 -1.32
N SER A 138 31.99 -31.57 -1.35
CA SER A 138 32.48 -32.95 -1.29
C SER A 138 32.64 -33.51 0.14
N HIS A 139 31.71 -33.21 1.06
CA HIS A 139 31.71 -33.75 2.41
C HIS A 139 30.50 -34.64 2.67
N ARG A 140 30.77 -35.91 2.99
CA ARG A 140 29.91 -37.06 2.69
C ARG A 140 29.27 -37.70 3.94
N TYR A 141 29.03 -36.90 4.98
CA TYR A 141 28.53 -37.38 6.27
C TYR A 141 27.18 -36.75 6.61
N PHE A 142 26.24 -37.60 7.07
CA PHE A 142 24.80 -37.33 7.29
C PHE A 142 23.92 -37.18 6.04
N ARG A 143 23.68 -38.31 5.36
CA ARG A 143 22.45 -38.51 4.56
C ARG A 143 21.27 -38.73 5.50
N THR A 144 20.44 -37.71 5.72
CA THR A 144 19.09 -37.90 6.28
C THR A 144 18.07 -37.90 5.15
N SER A 145 17.36 -39.01 4.97
CA SER A 145 16.48 -39.30 3.82
C SER A 145 15.12 -38.59 3.85
N LEU A 146 15.14 -37.29 4.16
CA LEU A 146 13.96 -36.46 4.32
C LEU A 146 14.04 -35.28 3.33
N PRO A 147 12.97 -35.02 2.56
CA PRO A 147 12.92 -33.89 1.66
C PRO A 147 13.08 -32.57 2.45
N PRO A 148 13.60 -31.49 1.83
CA PRO A 148 13.82 -30.23 2.53
C PRO A 148 12.52 -29.69 3.12
N VAL A 149 12.37 -29.79 4.44
CA VAL A 149 11.11 -29.47 5.13
C VAL A 149 10.67 -28.01 4.89
N GLY A 150 11.62 -27.11 4.61
CA GLY A 150 11.36 -25.74 4.17
C GLY A 150 10.66 -25.62 2.80
N LEU A 151 10.96 -26.49 1.82
CA LEU A 151 10.26 -26.49 0.52
C LEU A 151 8.80 -26.90 0.69
N ILE A 152 8.55 -27.94 1.50
CA ILE A 152 7.20 -28.39 1.82
C ILE A 152 6.43 -27.30 2.58
N ALA A 153 7.05 -26.66 3.58
CA ALA A 153 6.44 -25.55 4.31
C ALA A 153 6.12 -24.36 3.39
N GLY A 154 7.03 -23.97 2.49
CA GLY A 154 6.82 -22.90 1.52
C GLY A 154 5.65 -23.19 0.57
N TYR A 155 5.58 -24.43 0.06
CA TYR A 155 4.47 -24.84 -0.79
C TYR A 155 3.13 -24.85 -0.05
N LEU A 156 3.09 -25.39 1.17
CA LEU A 156 1.88 -25.40 2.01
C LEU A 156 1.41 -23.98 2.37
N LEU A 157 2.33 -23.03 2.57
CA LEU A 157 1.98 -21.62 2.75
C LEU A 157 1.28 -21.05 1.50
N GLY A 158 1.78 -21.37 0.30
CA GLY A 158 1.09 -21.00 -0.95
C GLY A 158 -0.32 -21.57 -1.06
N ILE A 159 -0.53 -22.81 -0.59
CA ILE A 159 -1.88 -23.41 -0.50
C ILE A 159 -2.78 -22.67 0.49
N VAL A 160 -2.27 -22.22 1.65
CA VAL A 160 -3.08 -21.43 2.60
C VAL A 160 -3.46 -20.07 2.03
N ILE A 161 -2.56 -19.40 1.32
CA ILE A 161 -2.83 -18.10 0.69
C ILE A 161 -3.92 -18.22 -0.39
N HIS A 162 -3.82 -19.25 -1.25
CA HIS A 162 -4.62 -19.31 -2.49
C HIS A 162 -5.79 -20.31 -2.46
N GLY A 163 -5.73 -21.36 -1.65
CA GLY A 163 -6.64 -22.51 -1.75
C GLY A 163 -7.57 -22.74 -0.57
N ASP A 164 -8.12 -23.95 -0.53
CA ASP A 164 -9.10 -24.40 0.46
C ASP A 164 -8.68 -25.70 1.16
N ILE A 165 -9.56 -26.22 2.03
CA ILE A 165 -9.33 -27.47 2.75
C ILE A 165 -9.28 -28.71 1.85
N GLN A 166 -9.93 -28.70 0.68
CA GLN A 166 -9.90 -29.84 -0.24
C GLN A 166 -8.51 -29.96 -0.87
N VAL A 167 -7.97 -28.84 -1.37
CA VAL A 167 -6.62 -28.76 -1.92
C VAL A 167 -5.57 -29.05 -0.85
N TRP A 168 -5.72 -28.47 0.34
CA TRP A 168 -4.85 -28.77 1.48
C TRP A 168 -4.76 -30.27 1.76
N ASN A 169 -5.91 -30.93 1.94
CA ASN A 169 -5.95 -32.37 2.22
C ASN A 169 -5.37 -33.21 1.07
N ALA A 170 -5.62 -32.83 -0.20
CA ALA A 170 -5.06 -33.53 -1.36
C ALA A 170 -3.52 -33.48 -1.36
N ILE A 171 -2.93 -32.30 -1.11
CA ILE A 171 -1.48 -32.10 -1.02
C ILE A 171 -0.88 -32.86 0.17
N ILE A 172 -1.47 -32.73 1.36
CA ILE A 172 -1.02 -33.44 2.57
C ILE A 172 -1.05 -34.95 2.38
N ASN A 173 -2.09 -35.50 1.76
CA ASN A 173 -2.19 -36.94 1.45
C ASN A 173 -1.09 -37.41 0.48
N ILE A 174 -0.75 -36.61 -0.53
CA ILE A 174 0.33 -36.94 -1.46
C ILE A 174 1.69 -36.95 -0.75
N ILE A 175 1.99 -35.92 0.05
CA ILE A 175 3.25 -35.84 0.80
C ILE A 175 3.36 -37.01 1.80
N ASN A 176 2.29 -37.30 2.54
CA ASN A 176 2.22 -38.46 3.44
C ASN A 176 2.43 -39.80 2.69
N SER A 177 1.89 -39.93 1.47
CA SER A 177 2.09 -41.14 0.66
C SER A 177 3.56 -41.34 0.25
N ILE A 178 4.29 -40.26 -0.03
CA ILE A 178 5.71 -40.30 -0.39
C ILE A 178 6.53 -40.74 0.83
N GLN A 179 6.33 -40.09 1.98
CA GLN A 179 7.03 -40.43 3.22
C GLN A 179 6.80 -41.89 3.65
N ASN A 180 5.56 -42.37 3.54
CA ASN A 180 5.23 -43.76 3.86
C ASN A 180 5.88 -44.77 2.90
N ASN A 181 6.08 -44.43 1.63
CA ASN A 181 6.77 -45.30 0.68
C ASN A 181 8.29 -45.33 0.94
N ASN A 182 8.90 -44.18 1.23
CA ASN A 182 10.32 -44.10 1.57
C ASN A 182 10.65 -44.92 2.84
N ASN A 183 9.82 -44.79 3.88
CA ASN A 183 9.98 -45.57 5.12
C ASN A 183 9.86 -47.09 4.91
N LYS A 184 8.97 -47.55 4.03
CA LYS A 184 8.85 -48.98 3.68
C LYS A 184 10.09 -49.52 2.98
N ASN A 185 10.68 -48.75 2.07
CA ASN A 185 11.89 -49.15 1.37
C ASN A 185 13.10 -49.29 2.33
N ILE A 186 13.21 -48.38 3.31
CA ILE A 186 14.27 -48.45 4.34
C ILE A 186 14.12 -49.71 5.19
N ASN A 187 12.91 -50.01 5.68
CA ASN A 187 12.70 -51.18 6.53
C ASN A 187 12.92 -52.50 5.77
N ASN A 188 12.48 -52.60 4.51
CA ASN A 188 12.68 -53.81 3.71
C ASN A 188 14.18 -54.12 3.51
N ASN A 189 14.98 -53.11 3.16
CA ASN A 189 16.42 -53.26 2.96
C ASN A 189 17.17 -53.71 4.23
N ASN A 190 16.69 -53.32 5.42
CA ASN A 190 17.27 -53.74 6.69
C ASN A 190 16.87 -55.17 7.12
N THR A 191 15.87 -55.78 6.46
CA THR A 191 15.34 -57.10 6.83
C THR A 191 15.87 -58.23 5.93
N THR A 192 16.66 -57.93 4.90
CA THR A 192 17.14 -58.93 3.91
C THR A 192 18.56 -59.46 4.20
N GLN A 193 19.01 -59.48 5.46
CA GLN A 193 20.37 -59.88 5.83
C GLN A 193 20.45 -60.95 6.93
N SER A 194 19.60 -61.97 6.83
CA SER A 194 19.77 -63.27 7.48
C SER A 194 19.03 -64.36 6.69
N ASP A 195 19.64 -65.53 6.59
CA ASP A 195 19.16 -66.81 6.04
C ASP A 195 19.16 -67.00 4.51
N ASP A 196 20.22 -67.68 4.04
CA ASP A 196 20.25 -68.40 2.76
C ASP A 196 19.31 -69.63 2.81
N ASN A 197 18.36 -69.77 1.87
CA ASN A 197 18.22 -70.95 0.99
C ASN A 197 16.92 -71.02 0.15
N ILE A 198 17.10 -71.26 -1.16
CA ILE A 198 16.38 -72.23 -2.02
C ILE A 198 14.93 -71.95 -2.52
N ASN A 199 14.84 -71.97 -3.87
CA ASN A 199 13.73 -72.32 -4.79
C ASN A 199 12.54 -71.37 -5.11
N ASN A 200 12.57 -70.86 -6.35
CA ASN A 200 11.54 -70.96 -7.40
C ASN A 200 10.04 -71.08 -7.00
N SER A 201 9.22 -70.10 -7.41
CA SER A 201 8.45 -70.23 -8.68
C SER A 201 7.51 -69.05 -9.01
N ASN A 202 7.42 -68.77 -10.32
CA ASN A 202 6.30 -68.26 -11.13
C ASN A 202 5.24 -67.26 -10.59
N ASN A 203 5.12 -66.16 -11.35
CA ASN A 203 3.88 -65.48 -11.79
C ASN A 203 2.78 -65.12 -10.76
N THR A 204 2.53 -63.81 -10.65
CA THR A 204 1.21 -63.24 -11.03
C THR A 204 1.29 -61.73 -11.28
N SER A 205 0.56 -61.23 -12.27
CA SER A 205 0.50 -59.80 -12.58
C SER A 205 -0.40 -59.05 -11.58
N THR A 206 0.22 -58.30 -10.66
CA THR A 206 -0.50 -57.43 -9.74
C THR A 206 -1.00 -56.18 -10.45
N LYS A 207 -2.28 -56.15 -10.80
CA LYS A 207 -2.96 -54.92 -11.26
C LYS A 207 -2.80 -53.83 -10.20
N SER A 208 -2.08 -52.76 -10.54
CA SER A 208 -1.98 -51.54 -9.74
C SER A 208 -3.39 -51.00 -9.45
N LYS A 209 -3.84 -51.14 -8.19
CA LYS A 209 -5.07 -50.48 -7.73
C LYS A 209 -4.77 -49.00 -7.55
N SER A 210 -5.48 -48.15 -8.31
CA SER A 210 -5.32 -46.70 -8.25
C SER A 210 -5.54 -46.18 -6.82
N VAL A 211 -4.51 -45.56 -6.25
CA VAL A 211 -4.54 -44.94 -4.91
C VAL A 211 -5.58 -43.81 -4.83
N PHE A 212 -5.97 -43.23 -5.97
CA PHE A 212 -6.91 -42.12 -6.01
C PHE A 212 -8.37 -42.52 -5.76
N SER A 213 -8.80 -43.76 -6.07
CA SER A 213 -10.21 -44.15 -5.85
C SER A 213 -10.59 -44.31 -4.38
N SER A 214 -9.60 -44.57 -3.49
CA SER A 214 -9.83 -44.63 -2.05
C SER A 214 -9.86 -43.27 -1.36
N ILE A 215 -9.24 -42.24 -1.95
CA ILE A 215 -9.16 -40.89 -1.37
C ILE A 215 -10.53 -40.19 -1.43
N PHE A 216 -11.30 -40.40 -2.51
CA PHE A 216 -12.56 -39.68 -2.76
C PHE A 216 -13.84 -40.45 -2.43
N SER A 217 -13.75 -41.75 -2.09
CA SER A 217 -14.93 -42.59 -1.78
C SER A 217 -15.40 -42.53 -0.31
N ARG A 218 -14.74 -41.77 0.58
CA ARG A 218 -14.93 -41.86 2.04
C ARG A 218 -15.76 -40.73 2.65
N THR A 219 -16.97 -40.51 2.15
CA THR A 219 -17.92 -39.50 2.66
C THR A 219 -19.36 -40.01 2.86
N LYS A 220 -19.54 -41.15 3.55
CA LYS A 220 -20.73 -41.40 4.42
C LYS A 220 -20.66 -42.72 5.21
N LYS A 221 -21.19 -42.65 6.44
CA LYS A 221 -21.54 -43.75 7.37
C LYS A 221 -20.40 -44.64 7.88
N GLU A 222 -19.93 -44.35 9.08
CA GLU A 222 -19.65 -45.39 10.07
C GLU A 222 -20.63 -45.20 11.25
N LYS A 223 -21.33 -46.28 11.61
CA LYS A 223 -22.14 -46.40 12.82
C LYS A 223 -21.39 -47.34 13.76
N GLU A 224 -21.58 -47.15 15.06
CA GLU A 224 -20.86 -47.82 16.13
C GLU A 224 -20.73 -49.34 15.96
N LYS A 225 -19.54 -49.87 16.26
CA LYS A 225 -19.39 -51.24 16.75
C LYS A 225 -18.25 -51.33 17.77
N LYS A 226 -18.60 -51.46 19.05
CA LYS A 226 -17.67 -51.80 20.13
C LYS A 226 -17.34 -53.29 20.07
N SER A 227 -16.07 -53.66 20.19
CA SER A 227 -15.65 -54.92 20.81
C SER A 227 -14.15 -54.95 21.12
N ASN A 228 -13.85 -55.02 22.41
CA ASN A 228 -12.75 -55.70 23.10
C ASN A 228 -11.29 -55.48 22.66
N GLU A 229 -10.51 -54.98 23.61
CA GLU A 229 -9.05 -55.00 23.64
C GLU A 229 -8.50 -56.42 23.82
N SER A 230 -7.38 -56.71 23.18
CA SER A 230 -6.28 -57.48 23.80
C SER A 230 -4.98 -57.27 23.02
N SER A 231 -3.92 -56.90 23.73
CA SER A 231 -2.50 -56.95 23.33
C SER A 231 -2.17 -56.56 21.87
N SER A 232 -1.99 -55.26 21.60
CA SER A 232 -1.29 -54.80 20.40
C SER A 232 0.13 -54.36 20.74
N SER A 233 1.10 -54.88 19.98
CA SER A 233 2.41 -54.25 19.84
C SER A 233 2.22 -52.84 19.26
N SER A 234 2.94 -51.86 19.81
CA SER A 234 2.81 -50.45 19.44
C SER A 234 3.45 -50.16 18.07
N ILE A 235 2.79 -50.64 17.01
CA ILE A 235 3.04 -50.20 15.63
C ILE A 235 2.84 -48.69 15.62
N SER A 236 3.94 -47.94 15.51
CA SER A 236 3.89 -46.48 15.48
C SER A 236 3.04 -46.04 14.30
N SER A 237 1.93 -45.36 14.60
CA SER A 237 1.06 -44.79 13.57
C SER A 237 1.89 -43.85 12.67
N PRO A 238 1.73 -43.94 11.34
CA PRO A 238 2.57 -43.18 10.42
C PRO A 238 2.44 -41.69 10.69
N SER A 239 3.55 -41.06 11.08
CA SER A 239 3.59 -39.64 11.40
C SER A 239 3.29 -38.81 10.15
N SER A 240 2.15 -38.12 10.14
CA SER A 240 1.82 -37.11 9.14
C SER A 240 2.94 -36.06 9.02
N ILE A 241 3.16 -35.54 7.82
CA ILE A 241 4.06 -34.41 7.51
C ILE A 241 3.88 -33.24 8.48
N LEU A 242 2.65 -32.99 8.95
CA LEU A 242 2.36 -31.94 9.92
C LEU A 242 3.08 -32.18 11.26
N HIS A 243 3.21 -33.43 11.74
CA HIS A 243 4.03 -33.68 12.93
C HIS A 243 5.51 -33.39 12.69
N LEU A 244 6.05 -33.61 11.48
CA LEU A 244 7.45 -33.30 11.14
C LEU A 244 7.70 -31.79 11.00
N LEU A 245 6.71 -31.06 10.48
CA LEU A 245 6.74 -29.60 10.42
C LEU A 245 6.74 -28.98 11.81
N PHE A 246 5.83 -29.40 12.70
CA PHE A 246 5.64 -28.77 14.01
C PHE A 246 6.54 -29.30 15.14
N ARG A 247 7.08 -30.53 15.06
CA ARG A 247 8.02 -31.03 16.09
C ARG A 247 9.39 -30.37 15.98
N ARG A 248 10.03 -30.17 17.15
CA ARG A 248 11.47 -29.92 17.27
C ARG A 248 12.23 -31.21 16.94
N THR A 249 12.52 -31.41 15.68
CA THR A 249 13.42 -32.44 15.14
C THR A 249 14.89 -32.01 15.30
N ASN A 250 15.82 -32.97 15.27
CA ASN A 250 17.28 -32.74 15.32
C ASN A 250 17.85 -32.13 14.01
N ILE A 251 17.25 -31.02 13.56
CA ILE A 251 17.62 -30.27 12.35
C ILE A 251 18.60 -29.15 12.75
N PRO A 252 19.64 -28.85 11.93
CA PRO A 252 20.54 -27.72 12.18
C PRO A 252 19.80 -26.39 12.42
N GLU A 253 20.27 -25.60 13.38
CA GLU A 253 19.54 -24.44 13.92
C GLU A 253 19.10 -23.43 12.85
N ALA A 254 19.92 -23.20 11.81
CA ALA A 254 19.59 -22.30 10.70
C ALA A 254 18.38 -22.80 9.87
N ILE A 255 18.33 -24.10 9.57
CA ILE A 255 17.21 -24.73 8.84
C ILE A 255 15.98 -24.79 9.75
N LEU A 256 16.17 -25.05 11.05
CA LEU A 256 15.09 -25.02 12.04
C LEU A 256 14.45 -23.63 12.15
N LYS A 257 15.24 -22.55 12.16
CA LYS A 257 14.73 -21.16 12.15
C LYS A 257 13.91 -20.87 10.89
N SER A 258 14.42 -21.20 9.70
CA SER A 258 13.69 -21.00 8.44
C SER A 258 12.40 -21.83 8.40
N LYS A 259 12.44 -23.11 8.80
CA LYS A 259 11.25 -23.96 8.92
C LYS A 259 10.21 -23.34 9.84
N ASN A 260 10.61 -22.99 11.06
CA ASN A 260 9.69 -22.54 12.09
C ASN A 260 9.06 -21.18 11.72
N PHE A 261 9.82 -20.28 11.09
CA PHE A 261 9.27 -19.04 10.55
C PHE A 261 8.18 -19.32 9.49
N THR A 262 8.41 -20.23 8.55
CA THR A 262 7.40 -20.58 7.53
C THR A 262 6.18 -21.27 8.14
N VAL A 263 6.35 -22.13 9.14
CA VAL A 263 5.23 -22.79 9.85
C VAL A 263 4.42 -21.80 10.68
N ASP A 264 5.06 -20.84 11.33
CA ASP A 264 4.41 -19.71 11.99
C ASP A 264 3.61 -18.84 11.00
N MET A 265 4.17 -18.56 9.81
CA MET A 265 3.45 -17.90 8.72
C MET A 265 2.24 -18.71 8.23
N ILE A 266 2.29 -20.05 8.17
CA ILE A 266 1.13 -20.90 7.83
C ILE A 266 -0.03 -20.66 8.83
N ILE A 267 0.25 -20.69 10.14
CA ILE A 267 -0.77 -20.45 11.18
C ILE A 267 -1.36 -19.05 11.02
N LYS A 268 -0.50 -18.04 10.91
CA LYS A 268 -0.89 -16.63 10.82
C LYS A 268 -1.68 -16.32 9.56
N GLN A 269 -1.30 -16.89 8.42
CA GLN A 269 -2.03 -16.73 7.17
C GLN A 269 -3.40 -17.43 7.21
N CYS A 270 -3.51 -18.59 7.89
CA CYS A 270 -4.82 -19.20 8.12
C CYS A 270 -5.76 -18.26 8.89
N ILE A 271 -5.24 -17.51 9.85
CA ILE A 271 -6.02 -16.54 10.63
C ILE A 271 -6.39 -15.33 9.77
N ILE A 272 -5.40 -14.69 9.12
CA ILE A 272 -5.59 -13.50 8.26
C ILE A 272 -6.62 -13.77 7.16
N SER A 273 -6.51 -14.92 6.48
CA SER A 273 -7.33 -15.31 5.33
C SER A 273 -8.55 -16.18 5.69
N ASN A 274 -8.96 -16.21 6.97
CA ASN A 274 -10.11 -16.95 7.51
C ASN A 274 -10.19 -18.45 7.14
N LYS A 275 -9.05 -19.14 6.99
CA LYS A 275 -8.96 -20.56 6.60
C LYS A 275 -9.19 -21.48 7.81
N LYS A 276 -10.35 -21.35 8.46
CA LYS A 276 -10.70 -22.09 9.67
C LYS A 276 -10.50 -23.59 9.51
N GLU A 277 -10.95 -24.17 8.40
CA GLU A 277 -10.93 -25.61 8.17
C GLU A 277 -9.51 -26.18 8.05
N ILE A 278 -8.58 -25.42 7.46
CA ILE A 278 -7.16 -25.78 7.40
C ILE A 278 -6.57 -25.75 8.81
N LEU A 279 -6.89 -24.72 9.59
CA LEU A 279 -6.40 -24.58 10.96
C LEU A 279 -6.95 -25.68 11.89
N VAL A 280 -8.22 -26.06 11.73
CA VAL A 280 -8.83 -27.23 12.39
C VAL A 280 -8.08 -28.50 12.02
N ASN A 281 -7.83 -28.76 10.73
CA ASN A 281 -7.09 -29.95 10.29
C ASN A 281 -5.66 -30.00 10.85
N ILE A 282 -4.96 -28.85 10.93
CA ILE A 282 -3.66 -28.75 11.58
C ILE A 282 -3.76 -29.18 13.04
N VAL A 283 -4.67 -28.59 13.82
CA VAL A 283 -4.86 -28.92 15.24
C VAL A 283 -5.23 -30.38 15.46
N GLU A 284 -6.21 -30.89 14.72
CA GLU A 284 -6.67 -32.28 14.83
C GLU A 284 -5.55 -33.28 14.49
N THR A 285 -4.67 -32.92 13.55
CA THR A 285 -3.53 -33.77 13.18
C THR A 285 -2.41 -33.71 14.23
N ILE A 286 -1.98 -32.52 14.67
CA ILE A 286 -0.77 -32.40 15.50
C ILE A 286 -1.02 -32.42 17.00
N GLY A 287 -2.23 -32.08 17.44
CA GLY A 287 -2.60 -31.83 18.83
C GLY A 287 -2.55 -30.34 19.19
N ALA A 288 -3.57 -29.84 19.89
CA ALA A 288 -3.63 -28.45 20.37
C ALA A 288 -2.48 -28.09 21.33
N LYS A 289 -2.00 -29.08 22.11
CA LYS A 289 -0.88 -28.94 23.05
C LYS A 289 0.45 -28.74 22.31
N GLU A 290 0.69 -29.53 21.27
CA GLU A 290 1.86 -29.46 20.40
C GLU A 290 1.88 -28.15 19.60
N LEU A 291 0.72 -27.74 19.06
CA LEU A 291 0.58 -26.44 18.42
C LEU A 291 0.88 -25.30 19.39
N GLY A 292 0.34 -25.37 20.62
CA GLY A 292 0.55 -24.33 21.62
C GLY A 292 2.00 -24.22 22.05
N ALA A 293 2.66 -25.35 22.31
CA ALA A 293 4.09 -25.38 22.62
C ALA A 293 4.96 -24.83 21.47
N PHE A 294 4.55 -25.01 20.21
CA PHE A 294 5.20 -24.40 19.05
C PHE A 294 5.00 -22.87 19.03
N ILE A 295 3.78 -22.37 19.21
CA ILE A 295 3.46 -20.93 19.23
C ILE A 295 4.20 -20.24 20.39
N ASP A 296 4.18 -20.81 21.59
CA ASP A 296 4.88 -20.28 22.76
C ASP A 296 6.40 -20.22 22.52
N SER A 297 6.98 -21.29 21.95
CA SER A 297 8.38 -21.31 21.52
C SER A 297 8.72 -20.27 20.45
N MET A 298 7.77 -19.86 19.61
CA MET A 298 7.98 -18.84 18.59
C MET A 298 7.92 -17.44 19.20
N ALA A 299 7.00 -17.18 20.13
CA ALA A 299 6.91 -15.92 20.87
C ALA A 299 8.11 -15.68 21.80
N GLU A 300 8.66 -16.74 22.41
CA GLU A 300 9.93 -16.67 23.17
C GLU A 300 11.15 -16.41 22.28
N SER A 301 11.06 -16.74 20.98
CA SER A 301 12.12 -16.44 20.02
C SER A 301 12.03 -14.98 19.56
N LYS A 302 13.18 -14.30 19.41
CA LYS A 302 13.27 -12.95 18.82
C LYS A 302 12.79 -12.85 17.36
N HIS A 303 12.31 -13.94 16.77
CA HIS A 303 11.85 -14.03 15.39
C HIS A 303 10.32 -14.20 15.28
N GLY A 304 9.61 -14.45 16.38
CA GLY A 304 8.16 -14.46 16.40
C GLY A 304 7.60 -13.05 16.31
N SER A 305 7.03 -12.67 15.17
CA SER A 305 6.15 -11.49 15.13
C SER A 305 4.87 -11.79 15.93
N MET A 306 4.28 -10.78 16.56
CA MET A 306 2.92 -10.90 17.09
C MET A 306 1.93 -10.60 15.97
N LEU A 307 0.82 -11.34 15.90
CA LEU A 307 -0.20 -11.12 14.88
C LEU A 307 -1.05 -9.88 15.22
N ALA A 308 -0.82 -8.79 14.50
CA ALA A 308 -1.59 -7.58 14.65
C ALA A 308 -2.99 -7.73 14.01
N VAL A 309 -4.03 -7.42 14.78
CA VAL A 309 -5.45 -7.61 14.42
C VAL A 309 -5.91 -6.71 13.28
N ASP A 310 -5.16 -5.66 12.97
CA ASP A 310 -5.42 -4.78 11.84
C ASP A 310 -4.92 -5.31 10.49
N LEU A 311 -4.31 -6.50 10.46
CA LEU A 311 -4.03 -7.26 9.24
C LEU A 311 -5.23 -8.12 8.79
N PHE A 312 -6.40 -7.99 9.42
CA PHE A 312 -7.59 -8.78 9.08
C PHE A 312 -8.43 -8.09 7.99
N ASP A 313 -8.23 -8.51 6.74
CA ASP A 313 -9.00 -8.03 5.58
C ASP A 313 -10.45 -8.57 5.53
N VAL A 314 -10.76 -9.62 6.31
CA VAL A 314 -12.01 -10.40 6.26
C VAL A 314 -12.56 -10.64 7.67
N ASP A 315 -13.86 -10.98 7.77
CA ASP A 315 -14.52 -11.32 9.03
C ASP A 315 -14.00 -12.65 9.63
N ASN A 316 -12.89 -12.57 10.34
CA ASN A 316 -12.16 -13.71 10.91
C ASN A 316 -12.79 -14.28 12.19
N SER A 317 -13.99 -13.81 12.56
CA SER A 317 -14.73 -14.17 13.78
C SER A 317 -14.72 -15.68 14.09
N ASN A 318 -15.19 -16.50 13.15
CA ASN A 318 -15.29 -17.95 13.30
C ASN A 318 -13.95 -18.66 13.56
N THR A 319 -12.84 -18.11 13.04
CA THR A 319 -11.48 -18.64 13.22
C THR A 319 -10.92 -18.24 14.59
N LEU A 320 -11.18 -17.01 15.01
CA LEU A 320 -10.74 -16.49 16.31
C LEU A 320 -11.47 -17.17 17.49
N VAL A 321 -12.79 -17.40 17.37
CA VAL A 321 -13.57 -18.18 18.34
C VAL A 321 -12.99 -19.60 18.49
N TYR A 322 -12.71 -20.26 17.36
CA TYR A 322 -12.14 -21.61 17.37
C TYR A 322 -10.77 -21.63 18.07
N LEU A 323 -9.88 -20.68 17.76
CA LEU A 323 -8.58 -20.59 18.40
C LEU A 323 -8.67 -20.34 19.90
N TYR A 324 -9.55 -19.45 20.35
CA TYR A 324 -9.75 -19.18 21.78
C TYR A 324 -10.28 -20.40 22.54
N GLN A 325 -11.21 -21.15 21.94
CA GLN A 325 -11.76 -22.37 22.54
C GLN A 325 -10.77 -23.54 22.58
N THR A 326 -9.75 -23.53 21.72
CA THR A 326 -8.87 -24.68 21.46
C THR A 326 -7.46 -24.52 22.04
N LEU A 327 -6.95 -23.29 22.13
CA LEU A 327 -5.61 -23.01 22.67
C LEU A 327 -5.68 -22.52 24.13
N PRO A 328 -4.66 -22.81 24.96
CA PRO A 328 -4.52 -22.18 26.27
C PRO A 328 -4.47 -20.65 26.15
N ILE A 329 -5.06 -19.93 27.13
CA ILE A 329 -5.14 -18.46 27.10
C ILE A 329 -3.76 -17.78 27.00
N LYS A 330 -2.71 -18.36 27.62
CA LYS A 330 -1.32 -17.89 27.48
C LYS A 330 -0.85 -17.94 26.02
N THR A 331 -1.08 -19.08 25.36
CA THR A 331 -0.71 -19.31 23.96
C THR A 331 -1.49 -18.40 23.01
N PHE A 332 -2.79 -18.21 23.26
CA PHE A 332 -3.60 -17.24 22.52
C PHE A 332 -3.04 -15.83 22.68
N SER A 333 -2.68 -15.41 23.90
CA SER A 333 -2.04 -14.10 24.14
C SER A 333 -0.70 -13.96 23.43
N ASN A 334 0.15 -14.99 23.45
CA ASN A 334 1.43 -15.01 22.74
C ASN A 334 1.28 -14.87 21.21
N LEU A 335 0.20 -15.40 20.63
CA LEU A 335 -0.08 -15.35 19.19
C LEU A 335 -0.40 -13.93 18.69
N PHE A 336 -1.21 -13.17 19.44
CA PHE A 336 -1.65 -11.82 19.04
C PHE A 336 -0.87 -10.68 19.71
N GLY A 337 -0.11 -10.96 20.78
CA GLY A 337 0.55 -9.96 21.63
C GLY A 337 -0.43 -9.20 22.53
N ASN A 338 -1.55 -8.75 21.97
CA ASN A 338 -2.72 -8.27 22.68
C ASN A 338 -3.93 -9.18 22.37
N PRO A 339 -4.28 -10.14 23.25
CA PRO A 339 -5.42 -11.02 23.03
C PRO A 339 -6.75 -10.27 22.90
N ILE A 340 -6.91 -9.12 23.57
CA ILE A 340 -8.20 -8.42 23.66
C ILE A 340 -8.68 -7.96 22.29
N SER A 341 -7.82 -7.36 21.46
CA SER A 341 -8.21 -6.97 20.10
C SER A 341 -8.72 -8.15 19.27
N ALA A 342 -8.13 -9.35 19.45
CA ALA A 342 -8.54 -10.56 18.74
C ALA A 342 -9.85 -11.13 19.28
N ILE A 343 -10.03 -11.14 20.61
CA ILE A 343 -11.28 -11.54 21.27
C ILE A 343 -12.43 -10.61 20.86
N LEU A 344 -12.21 -9.32 20.74
CA LEU A 344 -13.22 -8.36 20.28
C LEU A 344 -13.60 -8.57 18.81
N ALA A 345 -12.62 -8.90 17.97
CA ALA A 345 -12.83 -9.26 16.57
C ALA A 345 -13.62 -10.58 16.38
N THR A 346 -13.84 -11.38 17.44
CA THR A 346 -14.72 -12.56 17.38
C THR A 346 -16.18 -12.20 17.12
N LYS A 347 -16.65 -11.03 17.60
CA LYS A 347 -18.08 -10.66 17.63
C LYS A 347 -18.99 -11.72 18.27
N ASP A 348 -18.43 -12.61 19.10
CA ASP A 348 -19.18 -13.63 19.83
C ASP A 348 -19.27 -13.22 21.30
N THR A 349 -20.47 -12.88 21.75
CA THR A 349 -20.71 -12.44 23.13
C THR A 349 -20.27 -13.49 24.14
N THR A 350 -20.41 -14.77 23.84
CA THR A 350 -20.02 -15.88 24.74
C THR A 350 -18.50 -15.93 24.91
N THR A 351 -17.75 -15.90 23.81
CA THR A 351 -16.27 -15.85 23.82
C THR A 351 -15.74 -14.60 24.53
N ILE A 352 -16.33 -13.42 24.25
CA ILE A 352 -15.95 -12.17 24.92
C ILE A 352 -16.22 -12.26 26.42
N THR A 353 -17.38 -12.77 26.83
CA THR A 353 -17.71 -12.95 28.26
C THR A 353 -16.74 -13.91 28.94
N ASN A 354 -16.52 -15.08 28.34
CA ASN A 354 -15.63 -16.11 28.88
C ASN A 354 -14.19 -15.61 29.01
N TYR A 355 -13.71 -14.83 28.03
CA TYR A 355 -12.39 -14.23 28.13
C TYR A 355 -12.31 -13.23 29.29
N LEU A 356 -13.26 -12.28 29.35
CA LEU A 356 -13.27 -11.23 30.37
C LEU A 356 -13.44 -11.82 31.79
N SER A 357 -14.32 -12.81 31.98
CA SER A 357 -14.51 -13.49 33.26
C SER A 357 -13.29 -14.29 33.75
N ASN A 358 -12.44 -14.78 32.84
CA ASN A 358 -11.23 -15.55 33.16
C ASN A 358 -9.95 -14.70 33.17
N CYS A 359 -10.03 -13.40 32.87
CA CYS A 359 -8.88 -12.52 32.84
C CYS A 359 -8.72 -11.85 34.22
N GLU A 360 -7.67 -12.22 34.95
CA GLU A 360 -7.24 -11.51 36.16
C GLU A 360 -6.62 -10.16 35.77
N ILE A 361 -7.48 -9.18 35.50
CA ILE A 361 -7.08 -7.85 35.05
C ILE A 361 -6.78 -6.96 36.27
N ASP A 362 -5.52 -6.55 36.43
CA ASP A 362 -5.19 -5.45 37.35
C ASP A 362 -5.69 -4.10 36.83
N GLN A 363 -5.89 -3.12 37.71
CA GLN A 363 -6.55 -1.86 37.37
C GLN A 363 -5.79 -1.02 36.30
N VAL A 364 -4.47 -1.19 36.21
CA VAL A 364 -3.62 -0.53 35.20
C VAL A 364 -3.84 -1.17 33.83
N THR A 365 -3.90 -2.50 33.81
CA THR A 365 -4.13 -3.31 32.62
C THR A 365 -5.57 -3.12 32.10
N ALA A 366 -6.56 -2.97 32.99
CA ALA A 366 -7.94 -2.62 32.63
C ALA A 366 -7.99 -1.31 31.82
N THR A 367 -7.29 -0.28 32.26
CA THR A 367 -7.27 1.04 31.60
C THR A 367 -6.69 0.94 30.18
N ASN A 368 -5.61 0.18 30.02
CA ASN A 368 -5.02 -0.12 28.70
C ASN A 368 -5.98 -0.90 27.80
N HIS A 369 -6.64 -1.92 28.35
CA HIS A 369 -7.59 -2.76 27.61
C HIS A 369 -8.84 -2.02 27.16
N ILE A 370 -9.42 -1.18 28.01
CA ILE A 370 -10.56 -0.32 27.65
C ILE A 370 -10.12 0.69 26.58
N THR A 371 -8.95 1.32 26.73
CA THR A 371 -8.40 2.23 25.72
C THR A 371 -8.19 1.53 24.37
N GLN A 372 -7.70 0.29 24.37
CA GLN A 372 -7.54 -0.53 23.16
C GLN A 372 -8.89 -0.92 22.55
N TYR A 373 -9.89 -1.28 23.37
CA TYR A 373 -11.25 -1.57 22.92
C TYR A 373 -11.88 -0.36 22.23
N ILE A 374 -11.83 0.81 22.87
CA ILE A 374 -12.32 2.07 22.32
C ILE A 374 -11.56 2.42 21.05
N THR A 375 -10.22 2.32 21.05
CA THR A 375 -9.42 2.53 19.83
C THR A 375 -9.84 1.59 18.70
N TYR A 376 -10.22 0.35 19.00
CA TYR A 376 -10.75 -0.61 18.02
C TYR A 376 -12.16 -0.24 17.53
N LEU A 377 -13.09 0.10 18.43
CA LEU A 377 -14.46 0.52 18.07
C LEU A 377 -14.49 1.77 17.18
N PHE A 378 -13.62 2.74 17.49
CA PHE A 378 -13.52 4.02 16.80
C PHE A 378 -12.44 4.01 15.70
N LYS A 379 -11.80 2.86 15.40
CA LYS A 379 -10.88 2.76 14.26
C LYS A 379 -11.71 2.89 12.97
N PRO A 380 -11.43 3.86 12.08
CA PRO A 380 -12.06 3.89 10.77
C PRO A 380 -11.66 2.63 10.02
N SER A 381 -12.61 1.70 9.83
CA SER A 381 -12.36 0.49 9.06
C SER A 381 -12.03 0.88 7.62
N PRO A 382 -10.93 0.38 7.03
CA PRO A 382 -10.60 0.65 5.63
C PRO A 382 -11.65 0.06 4.68
N SER A 383 -12.39 -0.96 5.12
CA SER A 383 -13.60 -1.46 4.47
C SER A 383 -14.85 -0.89 5.14
N SER A 384 -15.64 -0.13 4.38
CA SER A 384 -16.89 0.51 4.83
C SER A 384 -18.03 -0.47 5.16
N SER A 385 -17.77 -1.77 5.09
CA SER A 385 -18.72 -2.87 5.28
C SER A 385 -18.62 -3.57 6.64
N SER A 386 -17.65 -3.21 7.50
CA SER A 386 -17.57 -3.79 8.85
C SER A 386 -18.80 -3.36 9.68
N PRO A 387 -19.67 -4.28 10.15
CA PRO A 387 -20.81 -3.89 10.95
C PRO A 387 -20.34 -3.27 12.26
N SER A 388 -20.91 -2.11 12.62
CA SER A 388 -20.71 -1.48 13.92
C SER A 388 -20.95 -2.49 15.05
N PRO A 389 -20.17 -2.46 16.15
CA PRO A 389 -20.40 -3.32 17.31
C PRO A 389 -21.86 -3.26 17.76
N SER A 390 -22.47 -4.42 18.06
CA SER A 390 -23.83 -4.43 18.59
C SER A 390 -23.87 -3.83 20.00
N PHE A 391 -25.02 -3.24 20.37
CA PHE A 391 -25.22 -2.68 21.71
C PHE A 391 -24.97 -3.71 22.83
N GLN A 392 -25.29 -4.99 22.58
CA GLN A 392 -25.03 -6.08 23.52
C GLN A 392 -23.53 -6.28 23.76
N HIS A 393 -22.69 -6.24 22.71
CA HIS A 393 -21.23 -6.30 22.88
C HIS A 393 -20.71 -5.12 23.69
N ILE A 394 -21.17 -3.92 23.35
CA ILE A 394 -20.83 -2.69 24.06
C ILE A 394 -21.21 -2.82 25.54
N SER A 395 -22.49 -3.03 25.85
CA SER A 395 -23.00 -3.14 27.22
C SER A 395 -22.27 -4.21 28.05
N LEU A 396 -21.96 -5.37 27.46
CA LEU A 396 -21.28 -6.45 28.17
C LEU A 396 -19.86 -6.07 28.61
N ILE A 397 -19.10 -5.44 27.72
CA ILE A 397 -17.73 -4.99 27.97
C ILE A 397 -17.73 -3.84 28.99
N LEU A 398 -18.68 -2.90 28.87
CA LEU A 398 -18.85 -1.80 29.80
C LEU A 398 -19.26 -2.28 31.20
N ASN A 399 -20.13 -3.30 31.30
CA ASN A 399 -20.53 -3.89 32.59
C ASN A 399 -19.36 -4.59 33.27
N HIS A 400 -18.54 -5.34 32.53
CA HIS A 400 -17.33 -5.95 33.05
C HIS A 400 -16.35 -4.91 33.60
N PHE A 401 -16.08 -3.85 32.83
CA PHE A 401 -15.14 -2.82 33.25
C PHE A 401 -15.70 -1.82 34.28
N GLY A 402 -17.02 -1.65 34.36
CA GLY A 402 -17.70 -0.78 35.33
C GLY A 402 -17.46 -1.18 36.79
N ILE A 403 -17.12 -2.44 37.05
CA ILE A 403 -16.75 -2.98 38.37
C ILE A 403 -15.41 -2.41 38.86
N PHE A 404 -14.52 -1.98 37.97
CA PHE A 404 -13.22 -1.38 38.31
C PHE A 404 -13.31 0.15 38.54
N ASN A 405 -14.47 0.77 38.30
CA ASN A 405 -14.68 2.21 38.50
C ASN A 405 -16.05 2.52 39.19
N GLN A 406 -16.40 1.76 40.24
CA GLN A 406 -17.73 1.75 40.89
C GLN A 406 -18.29 3.13 41.30
N ASN A 407 -17.42 4.07 41.68
CA ASN A 407 -17.80 5.41 42.13
C ASN A 407 -18.14 6.39 41.00
N GLU A 408 -17.69 6.11 39.77
CA GLU A 408 -18.00 6.93 38.58
C GLU A 408 -18.92 6.19 37.60
N SER A 409 -18.81 4.87 37.45
CA SER A 409 -19.65 4.08 36.53
C SER A 409 -21.14 4.20 36.88
N THR A 410 -21.51 4.27 38.17
CA THR A 410 -22.88 4.52 38.60
C THR A 410 -23.40 5.91 38.17
N LYS A 411 -22.57 6.95 38.18
CA LYS A 411 -22.94 8.28 37.68
C LYS A 411 -23.06 8.32 36.15
N ILE A 412 -22.11 7.72 35.44
CA ILE A 412 -22.14 7.59 33.97
C ILE A 412 -23.39 6.84 33.53
N VAL A 413 -23.70 5.71 34.18
CA VAL A 413 -24.92 4.91 33.92
C VAL A 413 -26.18 5.75 34.11
N GLU A 414 -26.26 6.56 35.16
CA GLU A 414 -27.45 7.36 35.44
C GLU A 414 -27.60 8.54 34.46
N GLN A 415 -26.50 9.23 34.12
CA GLN A 415 -26.48 10.25 33.08
C GLN A 415 -26.84 9.66 31.70
N MET A 416 -26.37 8.44 31.39
CA MET A 416 -26.74 7.72 30.18
C MET A 416 -28.22 7.31 30.15
N LYS A 417 -28.80 6.84 31.26
CA LYS A 417 -30.26 6.58 31.34
C LYS A 417 -31.08 7.85 31.10
N GLN A 418 -30.61 9.01 31.56
CA GLN A 418 -31.26 10.31 31.32
C GLN A 418 -31.17 10.76 29.85
N LEU A 419 -30.10 10.38 29.13
CA LEU A 419 -29.93 10.63 27.70
C LEU A 419 -30.67 9.61 26.80
N VAL A 420 -30.82 8.36 27.28
CA VAL A 420 -31.30 7.20 26.51
C VAL A 420 -32.65 6.68 27.06
N SER A 421 -33.58 7.58 27.41
CA SER A 421 -34.83 7.21 28.09
C SER A 421 -35.85 6.45 27.21
N HIS A 422 -35.55 6.15 25.95
CA HIS A 422 -36.45 5.46 25.00
C HIS A 422 -35.80 4.23 24.35
N LYS A 423 -36.58 3.16 24.18
CA LYS A 423 -36.12 1.78 23.97
C LYS A 423 -35.55 1.44 22.58
N GLU A 424 -35.58 2.35 21.59
CA GLU A 424 -35.39 1.96 20.18
C GLU A 424 -34.04 2.37 19.55
N GLU A 425 -33.26 3.27 20.13
CA GLU A 425 -31.98 3.73 19.56
C GLU A 425 -30.73 3.08 20.18
N ALA A 426 -30.72 1.74 20.26
CA ALA A 426 -29.64 0.98 20.87
C ALA A 426 -28.24 1.22 20.24
N LYS A 427 -28.16 1.63 18.97
CA LYS A 427 -26.88 1.84 18.26
C LYS A 427 -26.18 3.15 18.67
N GLY A 428 -26.87 4.29 18.66
CA GLY A 428 -26.32 5.58 19.10
C GLY A 428 -26.03 5.61 20.60
N ALA A 429 -26.90 4.99 21.40
CA ALA A 429 -26.76 4.88 22.85
C ALA A 429 -25.45 4.19 23.29
N GLY A 430 -25.09 3.07 22.66
CA GLY A 430 -23.85 2.37 22.97
C GLY A 430 -22.61 3.20 22.67
N LEU A 431 -22.64 3.97 21.57
CA LEU A 431 -21.54 4.83 21.17
C LEU A 431 -21.32 6.00 22.15
N LEU A 432 -22.41 6.67 22.54
CA LEU A 432 -22.41 7.71 23.56
C LEU A 432 -21.83 7.18 24.87
N TYR A 433 -22.26 5.99 25.32
CA TYR A 433 -21.73 5.38 26.52
C TYR A 433 -20.22 5.09 26.41
N CYS A 434 -19.77 4.49 25.29
CA CYS A 434 -18.33 4.23 25.09
C CYS A 434 -17.49 5.52 25.10
N ALA A 435 -17.99 6.59 24.47
CA ALA A 435 -17.33 7.88 24.49
C ALA A 435 -17.27 8.46 25.92
N GLU A 436 -18.38 8.44 26.66
CA GLU A 436 -18.45 8.99 28.01
C GLU A 436 -17.64 8.20 29.03
N LEU A 437 -17.62 6.86 28.94
CA LEU A 437 -16.72 6.03 29.76
C LEU A 437 -15.26 6.38 29.48
N TYR A 438 -14.88 6.57 28.21
CA TYR A 438 -13.53 6.99 27.86
C TYR A 438 -13.17 8.34 28.47
N LEU A 439 -14.02 9.34 28.21
CA LEU A 439 -13.84 10.72 28.69
C LEU A 439 -13.72 10.77 30.21
N THR A 440 -14.56 10.00 30.92
CA THR A 440 -14.50 9.92 32.38
C THR A 440 -13.20 9.26 32.85
N MET A 441 -12.82 8.11 32.28
CA MET A 441 -11.60 7.39 32.65
C MET A 441 -10.32 8.22 32.47
N ILE A 442 -10.20 8.96 31.37
CA ILE A 442 -9.04 9.85 31.16
C ILE A 442 -9.15 11.17 31.94
N LYS A 443 -10.23 11.36 32.72
CA LYS A 443 -10.60 12.60 33.41
C LYS A 443 -10.62 13.79 32.46
N HIS A 444 -11.36 13.69 31.37
CA HIS A 444 -11.49 14.72 30.35
C HIS A 444 -12.31 15.90 30.87
N ASP A 445 -11.60 16.92 31.34
CA ASP A 445 -12.17 18.17 31.81
C ASP A 445 -12.14 19.27 30.72
N GLN A 446 -12.78 20.40 31.03
CA GLN A 446 -12.75 21.64 30.25
C GLN A 446 -11.31 22.02 29.83
N HIS A 447 -10.34 21.89 30.74
CA HIS A 447 -8.95 22.26 30.48
C HIS A 447 -8.28 21.33 29.44
N LYS A 448 -8.52 20.02 29.51
CA LYS A 448 -8.05 19.07 28.48
C LYS A 448 -8.72 19.32 27.14
N ARG A 449 -10.01 19.65 27.11
CA ARG A 449 -10.71 20.06 25.87
C ARG A 449 -10.01 21.26 25.22
N GLU A 450 -9.79 22.33 25.98
CA GLU A 450 -9.06 23.52 25.51
C GLU A 450 -7.60 23.21 25.10
N LEU A 451 -6.95 22.26 25.76
CA LEU A 451 -5.60 21.81 25.38
C LEU A 451 -5.61 20.98 24.09
N ILE A 452 -6.66 20.21 23.82
CA ILE A 452 -6.85 19.44 22.58
C ILE A 452 -7.15 20.38 21.42
N ASP A 453 -8.07 21.33 21.59
CA ASP A 453 -8.34 22.42 20.63
C ASP A 453 -7.01 23.09 20.24
N ARG A 454 -6.23 23.55 21.23
CA ARG A 454 -4.95 24.26 21.03
C ARG A 454 -3.81 23.41 20.45
N SER A 455 -3.84 22.07 20.55
CA SER A 455 -2.68 21.21 20.24
C SER A 455 -2.76 20.46 18.91
N GLN A 456 -3.94 20.29 18.31
CA GLN A 456 -4.11 19.50 17.07
C GLN A 456 -3.33 20.03 15.87
N HIS A 457 -2.95 21.31 15.90
CA HIS A 457 -2.54 22.06 14.72
C HIS A 457 -1.10 22.58 14.76
N THR A 458 -0.40 22.35 15.88
CA THR A 458 1.07 22.44 15.93
C THR A 458 1.69 21.16 15.37
N SER A 459 2.17 21.19 14.13
CA SER A 459 2.84 20.05 13.47
C SER A 459 4.10 19.55 14.18
N THR A 460 4.59 20.32 15.16
CA THR A 460 5.76 20.04 16.00
C THR A 460 5.44 19.34 17.32
N MET A 461 4.16 19.29 17.74
CA MET A 461 3.78 18.40 18.84
C MET A 461 3.74 16.97 18.31
N GLY A 462 4.62 16.12 18.85
CA GLY A 462 4.42 14.68 18.86
C GLY A 462 3.21 14.32 19.72
N GLY A 463 2.02 14.73 19.26
CA GLY A 463 0.79 14.75 20.04
C GLY A 463 0.55 13.39 20.67
N SER A 464 0.31 13.40 21.99
CA SER A 464 0.15 12.17 22.76
C SER A 464 -0.90 11.29 22.11
N LYS A 465 -0.69 9.97 22.21
CA LYS A 465 -1.57 8.96 21.60
C LYS A 465 -3.05 9.21 21.96
N GLU A 466 -3.30 9.74 23.15
CA GLU A 466 -4.59 10.18 23.68
C GLU A 466 -5.26 11.27 22.85
N VAL A 467 -4.56 12.36 22.50
CA VAL A 467 -5.13 13.47 21.69
C VAL A 467 -5.61 12.97 20.33
N LYS A 468 -4.86 12.03 19.72
CA LYS A 468 -5.24 11.40 18.45
C LYS A 468 -6.47 10.50 18.60
N ILE A 469 -6.56 9.75 19.70
CA ILE A 469 -7.74 8.91 20.00
C ILE A 469 -8.98 9.79 20.23
N LEU A 470 -8.87 10.86 21.02
CA LEU A 470 -9.97 11.79 21.28
C LEU A 470 -10.48 12.46 20.02
N PHE A 471 -9.57 12.91 19.14
CA PHE A 471 -9.98 13.46 17.85
C PHE A 471 -10.72 12.43 16.98
N SER A 472 -10.24 11.18 16.92
CA SER A 472 -10.94 10.10 16.21
C SER A 472 -12.34 9.83 16.78
N ILE A 473 -12.49 9.87 18.12
CA ILE A 473 -13.79 9.75 18.79
C ILE A 473 -14.70 10.91 18.36
N TYR A 474 -14.24 12.16 18.37
CA TYR A 474 -15.05 13.32 17.96
C TYR A 474 -15.41 13.30 16.47
N GLN A 475 -14.47 12.90 15.59
CA GLN A 475 -14.69 12.73 14.15
C GLN A 475 -15.78 11.70 13.84
N TYR A 476 -15.94 10.68 14.68
CA TYR A 476 -16.98 9.67 14.53
C TYR A 476 -18.28 10.07 15.23
N LEU A 477 -18.19 10.59 16.47
CA LEU A 477 -19.34 10.88 17.34
C LEU A 477 -20.20 12.02 16.79
N ILE A 478 -19.60 13.13 16.35
CA ILE A 478 -20.36 14.30 15.87
C ILE A 478 -21.24 13.92 14.66
N PRO A 479 -20.73 13.34 13.55
CA PRO A 479 -21.56 12.98 12.41
C PRO A 479 -22.60 11.87 12.68
N THR A 480 -22.40 11.03 13.70
CA THR A 480 -23.40 10.03 14.11
C THR A 480 -24.59 10.69 14.80
N LEU A 481 -24.34 11.53 15.81
CA LEU A 481 -25.42 12.22 16.56
C LEU A 481 -26.19 13.24 15.71
N ASP A 482 -25.52 13.80 14.72
CA ASP A 482 -26.08 14.71 13.71
C ASP A 482 -27.19 14.03 12.89
N LYS A 483 -26.89 12.86 12.29
CA LYS A 483 -27.81 12.10 11.42
C LYS A 483 -29.05 11.57 12.15
N GLU A 484 -28.94 11.25 13.44
CA GLU A 484 -30.08 10.81 14.24
C GLU A 484 -31.13 11.92 14.47
N GLY A 485 -30.87 13.16 14.02
CA GLY A 485 -31.76 14.33 14.16
C GLY A 485 -32.84 14.53 13.07
N GLU A 486 -32.71 13.92 11.89
CA GLU A 486 -33.55 14.28 10.71
C GLU A 486 -34.86 13.45 10.62
N GLY A 487 -35.87 13.78 11.42
CA GLY A 487 -37.17 13.06 11.35
C GLY A 487 -38.24 13.61 12.28
N GLU A 488 -39.51 13.40 11.92
CA GLU A 488 -40.68 14.12 12.45
C GLU A 488 -41.32 13.46 13.70
N GLU A 489 -40.63 12.54 14.36
CA GLU A 489 -41.18 11.83 15.53
C GLU A 489 -41.30 12.73 16.78
N GLU A 490 -42.40 12.54 17.52
CA GLU A 490 -42.68 13.29 18.74
C GLU A 490 -41.59 13.08 19.81
N GLY A 491 -41.09 14.18 20.38
CA GLY A 491 -39.96 14.19 21.32
C GLY A 491 -38.56 14.16 20.68
N LYS A 492 -38.42 13.98 19.37
CA LYS A 492 -37.10 13.96 18.70
C LYS A 492 -36.35 15.30 18.80
N ALA A 493 -37.06 16.42 18.75
CA ALA A 493 -36.46 17.75 18.94
C ALA A 493 -35.84 17.95 20.34
N GLU A 494 -36.45 17.39 21.39
CA GLU A 494 -35.89 17.44 22.75
C GLU A 494 -34.63 16.57 22.85
N ARG A 495 -34.64 15.35 22.27
CA ARG A 495 -33.45 14.48 22.19
C ARG A 495 -32.32 15.14 21.43
N TYR A 496 -32.61 15.78 20.29
CA TYR A 496 -31.61 16.51 19.50
C TYR A 496 -31.01 17.68 20.29
N THR A 497 -31.84 18.42 21.01
CA THR A 497 -31.37 19.49 21.93
C THR A 497 -30.42 18.93 22.98
N LYS A 498 -30.77 17.82 23.66
CA LYS A 498 -29.89 17.16 24.64
C LYS A 498 -28.57 16.65 24.02
N ARG A 499 -28.59 16.14 22.78
CA ARG A 499 -27.37 15.78 22.03
C ARG A 499 -26.48 17.00 21.75
N CYS A 500 -27.08 18.15 21.40
CA CYS A 500 -26.36 19.40 21.21
C CYS A 500 -25.74 19.92 22.52
N GLU A 501 -26.47 19.86 23.63
CA GLU A 501 -25.96 20.21 24.98
C GLU A 501 -24.78 19.32 25.37
N TYR A 502 -24.88 18.01 25.17
CA TYR A 502 -23.81 17.05 25.43
C TYR A 502 -22.55 17.33 24.59
N LEU A 503 -22.71 17.61 23.29
CA LEU A 503 -21.57 17.94 22.43
C LEU A 503 -20.92 19.27 22.81
N LEU A 504 -21.68 20.29 23.23
CA LEU A 504 -21.14 21.57 23.70
C LEU A 504 -20.31 21.42 24.98
N ASP A 505 -20.76 20.58 25.93
CA ASP A 505 -20.04 20.31 27.17
C ASP A 505 -18.78 19.45 26.93
N ARG A 506 -18.92 18.31 26.24
CA ARG A 506 -17.84 17.33 26.09
C ARG A 506 -16.83 17.67 25.01
N VAL A 507 -17.29 18.21 23.89
CA VAL A 507 -16.51 18.33 22.65
C VAL A 507 -16.23 19.79 22.31
N GLY A 508 -17.17 20.69 22.58
CA GLY A 508 -17.02 22.13 22.36
C GLY A 508 -17.35 22.57 20.94
N PHE A 509 -17.76 23.83 20.81
CA PHE A 509 -18.35 24.37 19.59
C PHE A 509 -17.40 24.40 18.39
N GLY A 510 -16.08 24.49 18.62
CA GLY A 510 -15.07 24.52 17.56
C GLY A 510 -15.02 23.22 16.76
N PHE A 511 -15.14 22.07 17.44
CA PHE A 511 -15.26 20.77 16.77
C PHE A 511 -16.62 20.57 16.10
N ILE A 512 -17.70 21.10 16.69
CA ILE A 512 -19.03 21.07 16.07
C ILE A 512 -19.02 21.84 14.75
N CYS A 513 -18.40 23.02 14.69
CA CYS A 513 -18.18 23.77 13.44
C CYS A 513 -17.34 22.98 12.42
N LYS A 514 -16.27 22.31 12.89
CA LYS A 514 -15.32 21.57 12.05
C LYS A 514 -15.89 20.28 11.44
N LEU A 515 -16.86 19.64 12.09
CA LEU A 515 -17.30 18.26 11.78
C LEU A 515 -18.82 18.08 11.59
N GLY A 516 -19.66 18.97 12.13
CA GLY A 516 -21.12 18.86 12.12
C GLY A 516 -21.79 19.38 10.85
N SER A 517 -23.11 19.19 10.75
CA SER A 517 -23.97 19.86 9.79
C SER A 517 -24.29 21.30 10.19
N LEU A 518 -24.93 22.02 9.25
CA LEU A 518 -25.49 23.33 9.50
C LEU A 518 -26.60 23.33 10.57
N SER A 519 -27.45 22.30 10.63
CA SER A 519 -28.51 22.20 11.64
C SER A 519 -27.91 22.03 13.03
N LEU A 520 -26.91 21.16 13.18
CA LEU A 520 -26.22 20.94 14.45
C LEU A 520 -25.53 22.22 14.94
N VAL A 521 -24.78 22.89 14.06
CA VAL A 521 -24.09 24.15 14.38
C VAL A 521 -25.10 25.26 14.77
N LYS A 522 -26.25 25.37 14.08
CA LYS A 522 -27.31 26.32 14.43
C LYS A 522 -27.96 26.02 15.79
N SER A 523 -28.32 24.76 16.05
CA SER A 523 -28.93 24.35 17.31
C SER A 523 -27.98 24.52 18.49
N SER A 524 -26.70 24.14 18.33
CA SER A 524 -25.67 24.40 19.34
C SER A 524 -25.44 25.89 19.57
N LEU A 525 -25.50 26.75 18.54
CA LEU A 525 -25.37 28.20 18.75
C LEU A 525 -26.55 28.79 19.54
N SER A 526 -27.78 28.34 19.27
CA SER A 526 -28.98 28.74 20.02
C SER A 526 -28.90 28.34 21.50
N LEU A 527 -28.27 27.20 21.79
CA LEU A 527 -27.98 26.78 23.16
C LEU A 527 -26.91 27.63 23.83
N LEU A 528 -25.83 27.99 23.14
CA LEU A 528 -24.80 28.93 23.65
C LEU A 528 -25.37 30.31 23.99
N GLN A 529 -26.39 30.76 23.25
CA GLN A 529 -27.06 32.05 23.51
C GLN A 529 -28.00 31.98 24.74
N SER A 530 -28.43 30.79 25.17
CA SER A 530 -29.39 30.60 26.26
C SER A 530 -28.77 29.98 27.54
N ARG A 531 -27.59 29.36 27.46
CA ARG A 531 -26.88 28.75 28.60
C ARG A 531 -25.37 28.90 28.48
N SER A 532 -24.67 28.91 29.61
CA SER A 532 -23.19 28.92 29.65
C SER A 532 -22.61 27.51 29.56
N PHE A 533 -21.59 27.34 28.71
CA PHE A 533 -20.84 26.10 28.53
C PHE A 533 -19.32 26.32 28.69
N GLY A 534 -18.93 27.29 29.53
CA GLY A 534 -17.56 27.77 29.64
C GLY A 534 -17.10 28.54 28.40
N ASN A 535 -15.79 28.67 28.20
CA ASN A 535 -15.23 29.29 27.01
C ASN A 535 -15.41 28.35 25.81
N GLN A 536 -15.93 28.91 24.73
CA GLN A 536 -16.28 28.19 23.50
C GLN A 536 -15.71 28.93 22.30
N TYR A 537 -15.35 28.18 21.27
CA TYR A 537 -14.61 28.71 20.12
C TYR A 537 -15.38 28.50 18.82
N ILE A 538 -15.39 29.51 17.94
CA ILE A 538 -15.89 29.41 16.56
C ILE A 538 -14.73 29.48 15.58
N ASN A 539 -14.73 28.62 14.55
CA ASN A 539 -13.67 28.54 13.55
C ASN A 539 -14.23 28.27 12.13
N LEU A 540 -13.36 28.37 11.13
CA LEU A 540 -13.69 28.19 9.72
C LEU A 540 -13.15 26.86 9.13
N LEU A 541 -12.96 25.82 9.97
CA LEU A 541 -12.27 24.58 9.58
C LEU A 541 -13.15 23.53 8.87
N SER A 542 -14.46 23.79 8.75
CA SER A 542 -15.42 22.86 8.15
C SER A 542 -15.06 22.51 6.70
N ASN A 543 -15.48 21.33 6.25
CA ASN A 543 -15.43 20.94 4.85
C ASN A 543 -16.75 21.18 4.10
N ARG A 544 -17.79 21.72 4.77
CA ARG A 544 -19.09 22.05 4.16
C ARG A 544 -19.23 23.56 4.00
N LEU A 545 -19.53 24.03 2.78
CA LEU A 545 -19.61 25.45 2.47
C LEU A 545 -20.62 26.16 3.38
N GLU A 546 -21.86 25.68 3.44
CA GLU A 546 -22.93 26.29 4.24
C GLU A 546 -22.61 26.40 5.75
N VAL A 547 -21.74 25.55 6.30
CA VAL A 547 -21.26 25.69 7.69
C VAL A 547 -20.21 26.80 7.80
N VAL A 548 -19.26 26.88 6.86
CA VAL A 548 -18.30 27.98 6.81
C VAL A 548 -19.01 29.32 6.58
N GLU A 549 -20.05 29.34 5.76
CA GLU A 549 -20.89 30.52 5.52
C GLU A 549 -21.56 31.01 6.80
N PHE A 550 -22.29 30.11 7.48
CA PHE A 550 -22.94 30.44 8.74
C PHE A 550 -21.95 30.88 9.82
N CYS A 551 -20.83 30.17 10.00
CA CYS A 551 -19.81 30.56 10.96
C CYS A 551 -19.19 31.91 10.62
N GLY A 552 -18.89 32.18 9.34
CA GLY A 552 -18.38 33.46 8.86
C GLY A 552 -19.32 34.61 9.17
N ASP A 553 -20.62 34.48 8.90
CA ASP A 553 -21.60 35.51 9.23
C ASP A 553 -21.77 35.72 10.74
N VAL A 554 -21.66 34.68 11.57
CA VAL A 554 -21.67 34.84 13.04
C VAL A 554 -20.43 35.63 13.48
N ILE A 555 -19.23 35.27 13.01
CA ILE A 555 -17.97 35.95 13.32
C ILE A 555 -17.99 37.42 12.91
N CYS A 556 -18.54 37.73 11.72
CA CYS A 556 -18.56 39.09 11.20
C CYS A 556 -19.62 39.99 11.85
N ASN A 557 -20.77 39.44 12.24
CA ASN A 557 -21.95 40.25 12.57
C ASN A 557 -22.38 40.18 14.06
N GLN A 558 -21.90 39.21 14.85
CA GLN A 558 -22.43 38.96 16.20
C GLN A 558 -21.33 38.81 17.26
N LYS A 559 -21.40 39.63 18.32
CA LYS A 559 -20.68 39.37 19.57
C LYS A 559 -21.57 38.53 20.49
N ILE A 560 -21.31 37.23 20.53
CA ILE A 560 -22.00 36.30 21.44
C ILE A 560 -21.13 36.12 22.69
N VAL A 561 -21.72 36.34 23.87
CA VAL A 561 -21.01 36.23 25.15
C VAL A 561 -20.54 34.80 25.38
N GLY A 562 -19.27 34.60 25.71
CA GLY A 562 -18.66 33.28 25.92
C GLY A 562 -18.23 32.55 24.64
N LEU A 563 -18.46 33.14 23.46
CA LEU A 563 -17.99 32.62 22.17
C LEU A 563 -16.87 33.49 21.61
N GLU A 564 -15.66 32.94 21.57
CA GLU A 564 -14.48 33.60 21.01
C GLU A 564 -14.19 33.09 19.58
N PHE A 565 -13.77 33.99 18.69
CA PHE A 565 -13.27 33.57 17.38
C PHE A 565 -11.87 32.99 17.53
N ASP A 566 -11.69 31.71 17.18
CA ASP A 566 -10.36 31.12 17.13
C ASP A 566 -9.65 31.57 15.84
N SER A 567 -8.99 32.72 15.97
CA SER A 567 -8.20 33.30 14.89
C SER A 567 -6.99 32.43 14.53
N ARG A 568 -6.45 31.63 15.48
CA ARG A 568 -5.26 30.78 15.30
C ARG A 568 -5.59 29.54 14.48
N ASP A 569 -6.65 28.83 14.82
CA ASP A 569 -7.09 27.66 14.06
C ASP A 569 -7.62 28.09 12.69
N SER A 570 -8.35 29.20 12.63
CA SER A 570 -8.85 29.74 11.37
C SER A 570 -7.74 30.21 10.41
N MET A 571 -6.49 30.38 10.86
CA MET A 571 -5.33 30.53 9.96
C MET A 571 -5.16 29.33 9.03
N GLN A 572 -5.53 28.12 9.48
CA GLN A 572 -5.36 26.89 8.71
C GLN A 572 -6.51 26.63 7.73
N ALA A 573 -7.65 27.33 7.86
CA ALA A 573 -8.83 27.13 7.03
C ALA A 573 -8.52 27.23 5.53
N LEU A 574 -7.80 28.28 5.10
CA LEU A 574 -7.37 28.43 3.71
C LEU A 574 -6.39 27.35 3.25
N THR A 575 -5.51 26.88 4.14
CA THR A 575 -4.54 25.81 3.83
C THR A 575 -5.24 24.45 3.64
N LEU A 576 -6.23 24.17 4.48
CA LEU A 576 -7.03 22.93 4.43
C LEU A 576 -8.01 22.94 3.26
N ALA A 577 -8.67 24.06 2.98
CA ALA A 577 -9.51 24.20 1.79
C ALA A 577 -8.68 24.06 0.50
N TYR A 578 -7.46 24.61 0.48
CA TYR A 578 -6.52 24.45 -0.63
C TYR A 578 -6.07 23.00 -0.83
N SER A 579 -5.66 22.29 0.21
CA SER A 579 -5.24 20.87 0.09
C SER A 579 -6.38 19.92 -0.30
N ARG A 580 -7.63 20.32 -0.03
CA ARG A 580 -8.86 19.62 -0.46
C ARG A 580 -9.41 20.13 -1.82
N ASN A 581 -8.79 21.13 -2.44
CA ASN A 581 -9.24 21.79 -3.68
C ASN A 581 -10.68 22.39 -3.62
N GLN A 582 -11.08 22.90 -2.44
CA GLN A 582 -12.41 23.48 -2.17
C GLN A 582 -12.43 24.99 -2.47
N TRP A 583 -12.54 25.34 -3.75
CA TRP A 583 -12.48 26.73 -4.24
C TRP A 583 -13.68 27.58 -3.85
N ASP A 584 -14.84 26.97 -3.64
CA ASP A 584 -16.02 27.58 -3.04
C ASP A 584 -15.73 28.11 -1.64
N ILE A 585 -15.18 27.28 -0.76
CA ILE A 585 -14.80 27.66 0.61
C ILE A 585 -13.69 28.72 0.61
N ILE A 586 -12.67 28.57 -0.25
CA ILE A 586 -11.62 29.58 -0.44
C ILE A 586 -12.23 30.93 -0.84
N ARG A 587 -13.12 30.94 -1.85
CA ARG A 587 -13.76 32.15 -2.34
C ARG A 587 -14.62 32.80 -1.25
N TYR A 588 -15.41 32.04 -0.50
CA TYR A 588 -16.22 32.59 0.59
C TYR A 588 -15.33 33.23 1.68
N ILE A 589 -14.34 32.49 2.19
CA ILE A 589 -13.43 33.01 3.23
C ILE A 589 -12.72 34.27 2.75
N VAL A 590 -12.20 34.29 1.52
CA VAL A 590 -11.43 35.42 1.00
C VAL A 590 -12.30 36.62 0.63
N LEU A 591 -13.46 36.41 0.00
CA LEU A 591 -14.29 37.51 -0.52
C LEU A 591 -15.24 38.09 0.53
N ILE A 592 -15.69 37.28 1.50
CA ILE A 592 -16.72 37.67 2.46
C ILE A 592 -16.14 37.83 3.87
N VAL A 593 -15.35 36.87 4.35
CA VAL A 593 -14.90 36.86 5.75
C VAL A 593 -13.66 37.74 5.96
N LEU A 594 -12.59 37.54 5.18
CA LEU A 594 -11.34 38.32 5.31
C LEU A 594 -11.55 39.84 5.34
N PRO A 595 -12.38 40.46 4.45
CA PRO A 595 -12.52 41.92 4.42
C PRO A 595 -13.32 42.49 5.60
N ARG A 596 -14.06 41.64 6.33
CA ARG A 596 -14.88 42.00 7.49
C ARG A 596 -14.19 41.74 8.83
N LEU A 597 -13.14 40.91 8.84
CA LEU A 597 -12.35 40.61 10.04
C LEU A 597 -11.50 41.82 10.47
N ASP A 598 -11.40 42.01 11.79
CA ASP A 598 -10.52 43.04 12.36
C ASP A 598 -9.05 42.70 12.09
N LYS A 599 -8.40 43.58 11.31
CA LYS A 599 -6.98 43.46 10.92
C LYS A 599 -6.03 43.37 12.10
N THR A 600 -6.42 43.86 13.29
CA THR A 600 -5.61 43.78 14.51
C THR A 600 -5.68 42.41 15.19
N ILE A 601 -6.72 41.60 14.89
CA ILE A 601 -7.01 40.31 15.54
C ILE A 601 -6.59 39.13 14.66
N THR A 602 -6.51 39.30 13.32
CA THR A 602 -6.42 38.17 12.38
C THR A 602 -5.19 38.18 11.47
N LEU A 603 -4.16 37.46 11.92
CA LEU A 603 -3.04 36.98 11.10
C LEU A 603 -3.42 35.70 10.35
N ILE A 604 -4.35 35.75 9.38
CA ILE A 604 -4.65 34.56 8.57
C ILE A 604 -3.49 34.28 7.61
N ARG A 605 -2.77 33.17 7.83
CA ARG A 605 -1.62 32.78 7.02
C ARG A 605 -2.06 32.27 5.65
N VAL A 606 -1.92 33.13 4.64
CA VAL A 606 -2.15 32.78 3.24
C VAL A 606 -0.98 31.94 2.72
N PRO A 607 -1.18 30.70 2.21
CA PRO A 607 -0.12 29.97 1.53
C PRO A 607 0.29 30.70 0.23
N PRO A 608 1.57 30.98 -0.04
CA PRO A 608 1.99 31.65 -1.28
C PRO A 608 1.52 30.89 -2.54
N LEU A 609 1.51 29.56 -2.48
CA LEU A 609 0.99 28.68 -3.53
C LEU A 609 -0.50 28.86 -3.81
N LEU A 610 -1.31 29.25 -2.82
CA LEU A 610 -2.74 29.51 -3.00
C LEU A 610 -2.97 30.72 -3.91
N VAL A 611 -2.19 31.79 -3.74
CA VAL A 611 -2.30 33.01 -4.57
C VAL A 611 -1.88 32.73 -6.00
N HIS A 612 -0.75 32.03 -6.19
CA HIS A 612 -0.30 31.59 -7.51
C HIS A 612 -1.34 30.69 -8.20
N ARG A 613 -1.92 29.72 -7.47
CA ARG A 613 -2.94 28.82 -8.04
C ARG A 613 -4.26 29.55 -8.35
N ALA A 614 -4.66 30.51 -7.51
CA ALA A 614 -5.83 31.35 -7.77
C ALA A 614 -5.63 32.19 -9.05
N ALA A 615 -4.42 32.71 -9.29
CA ALA A 615 -4.07 33.43 -10.51
C ALA A 615 -4.11 32.51 -11.75
N GLN A 616 -3.57 31.29 -11.65
CA GLN A 616 -3.65 30.29 -12.73
C GLN A 616 -5.09 29.92 -13.12
N LEU A 617 -6.00 29.86 -12.14
CA LEU A 617 -7.41 29.51 -12.34
C LEU A 617 -8.31 30.73 -12.70
N GLY A 618 -7.74 31.92 -12.88
CA GLY A 618 -8.50 33.13 -13.22
C GLY A 618 -9.34 33.72 -12.07
N HIS A 619 -9.09 33.31 -10.82
CA HIS A 619 -9.75 33.86 -9.64
C HIS A 619 -9.12 35.21 -9.24
N HIS A 620 -9.19 36.19 -10.14
CA HIS A 620 -8.61 37.52 -9.97
C HIS A 620 -9.19 38.28 -8.76
N ASP A 621 -10.44 38.00 -8.42
CA ASP A 621 -11.14 38.48 -7.22
C ASP A 621 -10.46 37.99 -5.93
N VAL A 622 -10.14 36.70 -5.85
CA VAL A 622 -9.40 36.07 -4.76
C VAL A 622 -7.97 36.59 -4.69
N VAL A 623 -7.25 36.63 -5.82
CA VAL A 623 -5.85 37.10 -5.89
C VAL A 623 -5.71 38.53 -5.36
N ARG A 624 -6.60 39.44 -5.80
CA ARG A 624 -6.59 40.86 -5.41
C ARG A 624 -6.78 41.08 -3.92
N ILE A 625 -7.54 40.23 -3.24
CA ILE A 625 -7.68 40.31 -1.78
C ILE A 625 -6.49 39.64 -1.11
N LEU A 626 -6.13 38.42 -1.51
CA LEU A 626 -5.05 37.67 -0.88
C LEU A 626 -3.69 38.40 -0.94
N SER A 627 -3.38 39.16 -2.00
CA SER A 627 -2.14 39.93 -2.08
C SER A 627 -1.96 40.87 -0.89
N ILE A 628 -3.04 41.54 -0.44
CA ILE A 628 -3.02 42.46 0.72
C ILE A 628 -2.57 41.76 2.01
N TYR A 629 -2.81 40.45 2.14
CA TYR A 629 -2.43 39.64 3.31
C TYR A 629 -1.07 38.95 3.15
N VAL A 630 -0.57 38.79 1.92
CA VAL A 630 0.80 38.30 1.66
C VAL A 630 1.84 39.36 2.04
N ASP A 631 1.56 40.63 1.75
CA ASP A 631 2.52 41.72 1.94
C ASP A 631 2.90 41.99 3.41
N ASN A 632 1.97 41.79 4.33
CA ASN A 632 2.16 42.07 5.76
C ASN A 632 3.06 41.05 6.47
N TYR A 633 3.52 40.00 5.77
CA TYR A 633 4.42 38.98 6.32
C TYR A 633 5.92 39.33 6.18
N SER A 634 6.25 40.59 5.90
CA SER A 634 7.62 41.11 5.67
C SER A 634 8.56 41.11 6.90
N GLY A 635 8.35 40.19 7.85
CA GLY A 635 9.24 39.94 8.99
C GLY A 635 10.24 38.85 8.64
N ASN A 636 11.38 39.23 8.05
CA ASN A 636 12.51 38.37 7.63
C ASN A 636 12.25 37.24 6.61
N ASP A 637 10.99 36.86 6.36
CA ASP A 637 10.61 36.08 5.18
C ASP A 637 10.01 37.01 4.09
N GLU A 638 10.19 36.65 2.83
CA GLU A 638 9.91 37.49 1.65
C GLU A 638 8.48 38.07 1.60
N PRO A 639 8.35 39.30 1.05
CA PRO A 639 7.23 39.60 0.16
C PRO A 639 7.70 40.16 -1.19
N THR A 640 6.87 39.96 -2.20
CA THR A 640 7.04 40.54 -3.55
C THR A 640 5.65 40.83 -4.11
N ASN A 641 5.42 42.05 -4.60
CA ASN A 641 4.06 42.60 -4.71
C ASN A 641 3.80 43.33 -6.04
N GLN A 642 2.51 43.43 -6.40
CA GLN A 642 1.84 44.36 -7.33
C GLN A 642 1.75 44.02 -8.84
N GLN A 643 0.48 43.89 -9.29
CA GLN A 643 -0.25 44.68 -10.33
C GLN A 643 0.40 44.87 -11.74
N GLN A 644 -0.30 44.95 -12.89
CA GLN A 644 -1.74 45.21 -13.18
C GLN A 644 -2.14 44.79 -14.63
N THR A 645 -3.46 44.73 -14.91
CA THR A 645 -4.17 44.86 -16.24
C THR A 645 -3.86 43.94 -17.44
N SER A 646 -4.93 43.56 -18.17
CA SER A 646 -4.90 42.80 -19.42
C SER A 646 -5.81 43.40 -20.51
N THR A 647 -5.42 43.23 -21.78
CA THR A 647 -6.24 43.47 -22.98
C THR A 647 -6.18 42.24 -23.92
N THR A 648 -7.14 42.15 -24.84
CA THR A 648 -7.63 40.89 -25.42
C THR A 648 -7.01 40.43 -26.76
N THR A 649 -7.14 39.11 -26.98
CA THR A 649 -7.33 38.40 -28.28
C THR A 649 -6.24 38.45 -29.36
N ILE A 650 -5.56 37.31 -29.59
CA ILE A 650 -5.53 36.55 -30.87
C ILE A 650 -5.47 35.03 -30.52
N GLU A 651 -6.05 34.16 -31.35
CA GLU A 651 -5.85 32.70 -31.26
C GLU A 651 -4.37 32.35 -31.47
N THR A 652 -3.74 31.80 -30.43
CA THR A 652 -2.40 31.21 -30.47
C THR A 652 -2.46 29.83 -29.85
N ASP A 653 -1.54 28.96 -30.28
CA ASP A 653 -1.35 27.62 -29.71
C ASP A 653 -1.39 27.68 -28.17
N PRO A 654 -2.21 26.86 -27.48
CA PRO A 654 -2.32 26.90 -26.02
C PRO A 654 -0.96 26.79 -25.30
N LEU A 655 0.02 26.10 -25.89
CA LEU A 655 1.37 26.02 -25.35
C LEU A 655 2.09 27.38 -25.41
N ILE A 656 2.02 28.06 -26.56
CA ILE A 656 2.59 29.40 -26.77
C ILE A 656 1.88 30.43 -25.87
N LYS A 657 0.58 30.25 -25.65
CA LYS A 657 -0.19 31.10 -24.73
C LYS A 657 0.24 30.93 -23.27
N GLU A 658 0.52 29.69 -22.83
CA GLU A 658 1.08 29.44 -21.48
C GLU A 658 2.51 29.98 -21.35
N GLU A 659 3.39 29.74 -22.33
CA GLU A 659 4.77 30.28 -22.32
C GLU A 659 4.77 31.82 -22.23
N ASN A 660 3.95 32.50 -23.04
CA ASN A 660 3.82 33.95 -22.98
C ASN A 660 3.19 34.42 -21.66
N GLN A 661 2.18 33.72 -21.12
CA GLN A 661 1.60 34.07 -19.82
C GLN A 661 2.63 33.94 -18.68
N LEU A 662 3.51 32.94 -18.73
CA LEU A 662 4.61 32.79 -17.77
C LEU A 662 5.66 33.90 -17.92
N ILE A 663 5.97 34.32 -19.15
CA ILE A 663 6.85 35.47 -19.43
C ILE A 663 6.23 36.78 -18.93
N GLU A 664 4.95 37.04 -19.19
CA GLU A 664 4.27 38.24 -18.67
C GLU A 664 4.16 38.20 -17.14
N THR A 665 3.94 37.03 -16.54
CA THR A 665 3.97 36.87 -15.07
C THR A 665 5.35 37.23 -14.52
N ALA A 666 6.42 36.72 -15.12
CA ALA A 666 7.80 37.04 -14.73
C ALA A 666 8.15 38.52 -14.98
N LYS A 667 7.69 39.11 -16.09
CA LYS A 667 7.79 40.56 -16.35
C LYS A 667 7.16 41.36 -15.22
N THR A 668 5.93 41.04 -14.83
CA THR A 668 5.22 41.74 -13.74
C THR A 668 5.99 41.63 -12.42
N PHE A 669 6.39 40.42 -12.01
CA PHE A 669 7.16 40.21 -10.77
C PHE A 669 8.55 40.87 -10.78
N LEU A 670 9.18 41.09 -11.93
CA LEU A 670 10.49 41.75 -12.05
C LEU A 670 10.40 43.26 -12.33
N ARG A 671 9.23 43.78 -12.75
CA ARG A 671 9.01 45.20 -13.09
C ARG A 671 8.45 46.07 -11.95
N ILE A 672 8.20 45.50 -10.77
CA ILE A 672 7.54 46.15 -9.63
C ILE A 672 7.96 47.62 -9.50
N GLU A 673 6.98 48.51 -9.70
CA GLU A 673 7.20 49.92 -10.06
C GLU A 673 7.79 50.78 -8.92
N ASN A 674 8.04 50.16 -7.76
CA ASN A 674 8.43 50.81 -6.51
C ASN A 674 9.90 50.58 -6.09
N ASN A 675 10.80 50.26 -7.02
CA ASN A 675 12.23 49.92 -6.74
C ASN A 675 12.37 48.90 -5.60
N PRO A 676 11.85 47.65 -5.76
CA PRO A 676 11.98 46.60 -4.75
C PRO A 676 13.45 46.38 -4.33
N PRO A 677 13.72 46.02 -3.05
CA PRO A 677 15.07 45.72 -2.60
C PRO A 677 15.74 44.65 -3.46
N ALA A 678 17.02 44.84 -3.81
CA ALA A 678 17.73 43.99 -4.77
C ALA A 678 17.71 42.48 -4.43
N HIS A 679 17.61 42.12 -3.14
CA HIS A 679 17.49 40.73 -2.71
C HIS A 679 16.15 40.09 -3.10
N VAL A 680 15.05 40.85 -3.06
CA VAL A 680 13.69 40.39 -3.44
C VAL A 680 13.64 40.07 -4.94
N VAL A 681 14.19 40.98 -5.76
CA VAL A 681 14.31 40.77 -7.22
C VAL A 681 15.15 39.53 -7.52
N ARG A 682 16.27 39.36 -6.81
CA ARG A 682 17.17 38.21 -6.98
C ARG A 682 16.52 36.87 -6.60
N MET A 683 15.77 36.83 -5.50
CA MET A 683 15.05 35.62 -5.06
C MET A 683 13.88 35.29 -6.01
N SER A 684 13.10 36.29 -6.41
CA SER A 684 12.01 36.13 -7.39
C SER A 684 12.52 35.64 -8.73
N TRP A 685 13.62 36.23 -9.23
CA TRP A 685 14.31 35.75 -10.41
C TRP A 685 14.75 34.28 -10.27
N HIS A 686 15.35 33.90 -9.14
CA HIS A 686 15.83 32.54 -8.91
C HIS A 686 14.67 31.52 -8.86
N ARG A 687 13.56 31.87 -8.20
CA ARG A 687 12.34 31.05 -8.18
C ARG A 687 11.71 30.92 -9.58
N SER A 688 11.61 32.01 -10.33
CA SER A 688 11.12 31.99 -11.72
C SER A 688 12.03 31.17 -12.64
N TYR A 689 13.36 31.25 -12.48
CA TYR A 689 14.32 30.46 -13.24
C TYR A 689 14.20 28.97 -12.90
N GLN A 690 14.10 28.61 -11.62
CA GLN A 690 13.87 27.22 -11.20
C GLN A 690 12.54 26.66 -11.74
N ASP A 691 11.44 27.43 -11.70
CA ASP A 691 10.15 27.01 -12.30
C ASP A 691 10.29 26.81 -13.82
N ALA A 692 10.90 27.77 -14.52
CA ALA A 692 11.16 27.70 -15.96
C ALA A 692 11.97 26.47 -16.37
N VAL A 693 13.03 26.15 -15.62
CA VAL A 693 13.84 24.94 -15.80
C VAL A 693 13.03 23.67 -15.52
N SER A 694 12.26 23.65 -14.42
CA SER A 694 11.47 22.47 -14.02
C SER A 694 10.37 22.13 -15.02
N ARG A 695 9.79 23.16 -15.68
CA ARG A 695 8.80 23.07 -16.75
C ARG A 695 9.40 22.93 -18.15
N GLN A 696 10.71 23.10 -18.29
CA GLN A 696 11.43 23.04 -19.58
C GLN A 696 10.97 24.15 -20.56
N CYS A 697 10.66 25.33 -20.02
CA CYS A 697 10.23 26.51 -20.76
C CYS A 697 11.43 27.38 -21.15
N TYR A 698 12.06 27.08 -22.29
CA TYR A 698 13.23 27.83 -22.77
C TYR A 698 12.95 29.33 -22.98
N PRO A 699 11.82 29.79 -23.56
CA PRO A 699 11.56 31.20 -23.78
C PRO A 699 11.57 32.03 -22.48
N LEU A 700 11.10 31.46 -21.37
CA LEU A 700 11.19 32.11 -20.05
C LEU A 700 12.62 32.15 -19.52
N ILE A 701 13.42 31.09 -19.71
CA ILE A 701 14.85 31.08 -19.34
C ILE A 701 15.61 32.16 -20.13
N GLU A 702 15.38 32.23 -21.44
CA GLU A 702 15.97 33.24 -22.33
C GLU A 702 15.57 34.67 -21.91
N TYR A 703 14.30 34.91 -21.61
CA TYR A 703 13.84 36.19 -21.06
C TYR A 703 14.53 36.54 -19.73
N LEU A 704 14.59 35.60 -18.78
CA LEU A 704 15.21 35.79 -17.47
C LEU A 704 16.72 36.04 -17.56
N LEU A 705 17.40 35.51 -18.58
CA LEU A 705 18.84 35.72 -18.79
C LEU A 705 19.17 37.00 -19.59
N THR A 706 18.22 37.53 -20.36
CA THR A 706 18.42 38.74 -21.20
C THR A 706 17.95 40.03 -20.55
N ILE A 707 17.13 39.97 -19.49
CA ILE A 707 16.70 41.14 -18.73
C ILE A 707 17.89 41.80 -17.99
N ASP A 708 18.03 43.12 -18.13
CA ASP A 708 19.05 43.91 -17.42
C ASP A 708 18.72 44.02 -15.92
N LEU A 709 19.14 42.99 -15.18
CA LEU A 709 19.33 43.08 -13.75
C LEU A 709 20.66 43.78 -13.51
N ARG A 710 20.63 44.98 -12.91
CA ARG A 710 21.79 45.73 -12.38
C ARG A 710 22.63 44.97 -11.33
N TYR A 711 22.28 43.70 -11.06
CA TYR A 711 22.93 42.75 -10.18
C TYR A 711 22.94 41.33 -10.78
N GLN A 712 23.14 41.20 -12.11
CA GLN A 712 23.06 39.95 -12.90
C GLN A 712 23.43 38.69 -12.07
N PRO A 713 22.43 37.93 -11.58
CA PRO A 713 22.72 36.77 -10.76
C PRO A 713 23.35 35.71 -11.65
N THR A 714 24.49 35.13 -11.22
CA THR A 714 25.10 34.00 -11.90
C THR A 714 24.04 32.89 -12.01
N PRO A 715 23.65 32.47 -13.23
CA PRO A 715 22.57 31.51 -13.37
C PRO A 715 22.96 30.17 -12.77
N PRO A 716 22.06 29.50 -12.02
CA PRO A 716 22.34 28.17 -11.51
C PRO A 716 22.43 27.18 -12.67
N MET A 717 23.25 26.15 -12.47
CA MET A 717 23.46 25.09 -13.46
C MET A 717 22.14 24.38 -13.77
N ILE A 718 21.84 24.18 -15.05
CA ILE A 718 20.68 23.38 -15.48
C ILE A 718 21.10 21.91 -15.60
N GLU A 719 20.50 21.06 -14.78
CA GLU A 719 20.61 19.61 -14.89
C GLU A 719 19.87 19.10 -16.15
N LEU A 720 20.62 18.55 -17.11
CA LEU A 720 20.07 18.00 -18.35
C LEU A 720 19.42 16.62 -18.16
N ASP A 721 19.64 15.99 -17.00
CA ASP A 721 19.17 14.64 -16.66
C ASP A 721 17.66 14.47 -16.83
N ARG A 722 16.86 15.40 -16.27
CA ARG A 722 15.40 15.34 -16.37
C ARG A 722 14.88 15.62 -17.78
N PRO A 723 15.31 16.68 -18.50
CA PRO A 723 14.94 16.87 -19.91
C PRO A 723 15.28 15.68 -20.82
N LEU A 724 16.46 15.08 -20.66
CA LEU A 724 16.89 13.92 -21.45
C LEU A 724 16.08 12.67 -21.09
N ALA A 725 15.82 12.41 -19.80
CA ALA A 725 14.96 11.31 -19.37
C ALA A 725 13.51 11.46 -19.87
N MET A 726 13.00 12.68 -19.96
CA MET A 726 11.68 12.99 -20.54
C MET A 726 11.69 13.09 -22.07
N SER A 727 12.83 12.86 -22.74
CA SER A 727 13.00 12.96 -24.19
C SER A 727 12.61 14.32 -24.80
N ASN A 728 12.71 15.42 -24.03
CA ASN A 728 12.46 16.78 -24.53
C ASN A 728 13.69 17.34 -25.25
N PHE A 729 14.03 16.71 -26.37
CA PHE A 729 15.22 17.05 -27.16
C PHE A 729 15.16 18.44 -27.78
N SER A 730 13.96 19.00 -28.00
CA SER A 730 13.78 20.39 -28.45
C SER A 730 14.23 21.41 -27.40
N PHE A 731 13.92 21.19 -26.12
CA PHE A 731 14.43 22.02 -25.02
C PHE A 731 15.96 21.90 -24.88
N VAL A 732 16.50 20.68 -24.88
CA VAL A 732 17.96 20.43 -24.80
C VAL A 732 18.69 21.09 -25.98
N LYS A 733 18.15 20.99 -27.21
CA LYS A 733 18.71 21.65 -28.39
C LYS A 733 18.75 23.17 -28.23
N LYS A 734 17.65 23.79 -27.79
CA LYS A 734 17.60 25.25 -27.54
C LYS A 734 18.62 25.69 -26.50
N LEU A 735 18.81 24.93 -25.40
CA LEU A 735 19.83 25.21 -24.40
C LEU A 735 21.26 25.13 -24.96
N LEU A 736 21.61 24.08 -25.70
CA LEU A 736 22.95 23.89 -26.25
C LEU A 736 23.32 24.95 -27.31
N GLN A 737 22.33 25.35 -28.11
CA GLN A 737 22.45 26.35 -29.18
C GLN A 737 22.26 27.79 -28.67
N SER A 738 21.95 28.00 -27.39
CA SER A 738 21.73 29.32 -26.82
C SER A 738 23.01 30.18 -26.84
N PRO A 739 22.94 31.46 -27.25
CA PRO A 739 24.08 32.37 -27.19
C PRO A 739 24.41 32.83 -25.75
N LEU A 740 23.56 32.50 -24.77
CA LEU A 740 23.59 33.07 -23.43
C LEU A 740 24.57 32.37 -22.46
N ASN A 741 25.43 31.47 -22.97
CA ASN A 741 26.42 30.71 -22.19
C ASN A 741 25.86 30.09 -20.90
N ILE A 742 24.64 29.55 -20.99
CA ILE A 742 23.92 28.95 -19.87
C ILE A 742 24.76 27.81 -19.29
N PRO A 743 25.05 27.78 -17.97
CA PRO A 743 25.77 26.66 -17.39
C PRO A 743 24.86 25.43 -17.35
N LEU A 744 25.28 24.34 -17.99
CA LEU A 744 24.57 23.06 -18.00
C LEU A 744 25.40 22.04 -17.22
N VAL A 745 24.75 21.01 -16.69
CA VAL A 745 25.41 19.88 -16.03
C VAL A 745 24.66 18.59 -16.32
N VAL A 746 25.39 17.48 -16.41
CA VAL A 746 24.82 16.13 -16.41
C VAL A 746 25.23 15.48 -15.09
N ALA A 747 24.31 15.42 -14.13
CA ALA A 747 24.57 15.01 -12.77
C ALA A 747 24.55 13.48 -12.60
N LEU A 748 23.75 12.77 -13.40
CA LEU A 748 23.59 11.32 -13.31
C LEU A 748 24.41 10.61 -14.40
N GLU A 749 25.17 9.60 -13.98
CA GLU A 749 25.96 8.76 -14.88
C GLU A 749 25.09 8.09 -15.96
N SER A 750 23.90 7.61 -15.57
CA SER A 750 22.94 6.96 -16.48
C SER A 750 22.42 7.86 -17.59
N THR A 751 22.42 9.19 -17.41
CA THR A 751 22.02 10.15 -18.44
C THR A 751 22.97 10.12 -19.64
N TRP A 752 24.26 9.83 -19.44
CA TRP A 752 25.22 9.69 -20.54
C TRP A 752 24.87 8.53 -21.48
N LYS A 753 24.18 7.50 -20.98
CA LYS A 753 23.60 6.44 -21.84
C LYS A 753 22.48 6.96 -22.73
N ILE A 754 21.67 7.90 -22.24
CA ILE A 754 20.61 8.58 -23.02
C ILE A 754 21.25 9.50 -24.08
N VAL A 755 22.28 10.26 -23.69
CA VAL A 755 23.07 11.11 -24.62
C VAL A 755 23.68 10.26 -25.73
N GLY A 756 24.26 9.09 -25.42
CA GLY A 756 24.80 8.19 -26.44
C GLY A 756 23.71 7.59 -27.35
N MET A 757 22.54 7.25 -26.78
CA MET A 757 21.45 6.57 -27.47
C MET A 757 20.68 7.46 -28.46
N TYR A 758 20.59 8.78 -28.21
CA TYR A 758 19.82 9.71 -29.03
C TYR A 758 20.60 10.93 -29.55
N GLY A 759 21.81 11.18 -29.03
CA GLY A 759 22.62 12.32 -29.44
C GLY A 759 23.26 12.13 -30.81
N THR A 760 23.85 13.22 -31.30
CA THR A 760 24.79 13.23 -32.42
C THR A 760 26.22 13.42 -31.89
N VAL A 761 27.23 13.27 -32.76
CA VAL A 761 28.61 13.66 -32.43
C VAL A 761 28.66 15.14 -32.00
N GLU A 762 27.99 16.03 -32.74
CA GLU A 762 27.93 17.46 -32.43
C GLU A 762 27.37 17.73 -31.02
N TRP A 763 26.28 17.07 -30.63
CA TRP A 763 25.72 17.17 -29.27
C TRP A 763 26.71 16.72 -28.20
N ILE A 764 27.35 15.58 -28.40
CA ILE A 764 28.33 15.02 -27.47
C ILE A 764 29.53 15.97 -27.33
N THR A 765 30.04 16.48 -28.44
CA THR A 765 31.09 17.49 -28.47
C THR A 765 30.65 18.78 -27.76
N GLN A 766 29.44 19.30 -28.01
CA GLN A 766 28.93 20.51 -27.37
C GLN A 766 28.74 20.34 -25.85
N ILE A 767 28.20 19.20 -25.40
CA ILE A 767 28.03 18.93 -23.97
C ILE A 767 29.40 18.79 -23.30
N LEU A 768 30.32 17.98 -23.85
CA LEU A 768 31.63 17.71 -23.24
C LEU A 768 32.58 18.91 -23.28
N GLN A 769 32.62 19.68 -24.38
CA GLN A 769 33.50 20.85 -24.49
C GLN A 769 33.04 22.02 -23.62
N LYS A 770 31.74 22.26 -23.51
CA LYS A 770 31.20 23.36 -22.68
C LYS A 770 31.07 22.97 -21.21
N TYR A 771 30.79 21.69 -20.90
CA TYR A 771 30.42 21.23 -19.55
C TYR A 771 31.09 19.87 -19.22
N PRO A 772 32.40 19.87 -18.90
CA PRO A 772 33.09 18.65 -18.52
C PRO A 772 32.45 18.03 -17.24
N PRO A 773 32.26 16.70 -17.19
CA PRO A 773 31.66 16.04 -16.04
C PRO A 773 32.48 16.27 -14.76
N THR A 774 31.81 16.45 -13.64
CA THR A 774 32.40 16.95 -12.37
C THR A 774 33.27 15.91 -11.65
N PHE A 775 34.48 15.70 -12.17
CA PHE A 775 35.72 15.15 -11.59
C PHE A 775 35.73 13.82 -10.81
N LYS A 776 34.61 13.27 -10.31
CA LYS A 776 34.58 12.01 -9.53
C LYS A 776 34.30 10.74 -10.36
N TRP A 777 33.89 10.88 -11.63
CA TRP A 777 33.23 9.79 -12.38
C TRP A 777 33.79 9.57 -13.80
N GLN A 778 35.02 10.02 -14.08
CA GLN A 778 35.56 10.10 -15.45
C GLN A 778 35.51 8.79 -16.27
N ARG A 779 35.66 7.63 -15.64
CA ARG A 779 35.57 6.34 -16.37
C ARG A 779 34.13 5.89 -16.60
N THR A 780 33.24 6.07 -15.62
CA THR A 780 31.92 5.43 -15.66
C THR A 780 30.96 6.15 -16.61
N TYR A 781 31.07 7.47 -16.77
CA TYR A 781 30.27 8.20 -17.77
C TYR A 781 30.60 7.78 -19.22
N LEU A 782 31.87 7.49 -19.53
CA LEU A 782 32.29 6.98 -20.84
C LEU A 782 31.72 5.60 -21.12
N ASP A 783 31.72 4.70 -20.13
CA ASP A 783 31.11 3.38 -20.27
C ASP A 783 29.61 3.46 -20.57
N GLN A 784 28.88 4.37 -19.90
CA GLN A 784 27.47 4.62 -20.19
C GLN A 784 27.28 5.24 -21.58
N LEU A 785 28.10 6.22 -21.97
CA LEU A 785 28.04 6.85 -23.29
C LEU A 785 28.29 5.84 -24.43
N VAL A 786 29.28 4.96 -24.26
CA VAL A 786 29.58 3.85 -25.20
C VAL A 786 28.44 2.83 -25.25
N GLN A 787 27.82 2.49 -24.10
CA GLN A 787 26.62 1.65 -24.09
C GLN A 787 25.45 2.32 -24.82
N GLY A 788 25.26 3.63 -24.63
CA GLY A 788 24.26 4.42 -25.34
C GLY A 788 24.48 4.41 -26.84
N ALA A 789 25.69 4.74 -27.28
CA ALA A 789 26.08 4.80 -28.69
C ALA A 789 25.91 3.45 -29.41
N LYS A 790 26.15 2.31 -28.72
CA LYS A 790 25.86 0.97 -29.25
C LYS A 790 24.37 0.70 -29.53
N MET A 791 23.46 1.48 -28.94
CA MET A 791 22.00 1.41 -29.15
C MET A 791 21.49 2.49 -30.13
N ASN A 792 22.35 3.41 -30.57
CA ASN A 792 21.99 4.51 -31.46
C ASN A 792 22.14 4.09 -32.93
N TYR A 793 21.02 3.75 -33.57
CA TYR A 793 21.01 3.24 -34.94
C TYR A 793 21.43 4.25 -36.01
N GLU A 794 21.27 5.55 -35.76
CA GLU A 794 21.52 6.61 -36.74
C GLU A 794 22.96 7.15 -36.65
N HIS A 795 23.44 7.41 -35.44
CA HIS A 795 24.73 8.08 -35.19
C HIS A 795 25.73 7.25 -34.38
N GLY A 796 25.33 6.08 -33.86
CA GLY A 796 26.16 5.27 -32.95
C GLY A 796 27.57 4.96 -33.45
N ALA A 797 27.71 4.59 -34.72
CA ALA A 797 29.02 4.33 -35.32
C ALA A 797 29.91 5.58 -35.39
N GLN A 798 29.32 6.76 -35.67
CA GLN A 798 30.05 8.03 -35.70
C GLN A 798 30.48 8.46 -34.30
N ILE A 799 29.62 8.23 -33.30
CA ILE A 799 29.88 8.53 -31.88
C ILE A 799 30.99 7.62 -31.34
N LEU A 800 30.90 6.30 -31.55
CA LEU A 800 31.94 5.35 -31.13
C LEU A 800 33.29 5.66 -31.80
N LYS A 801 33.28 6.04 -33.08
CA LYS A 801 34.47 6.51 -33.78
C LYS A 801 35.03 7.79 -33.15
N HIS A 802 34.20 8.80 -32.88
CA HIS A 802 34.61 10.05 -32.25
C HIS A 802 35.21 9.84 -30.85
N ILE A 803 34.61 8.96 -30.03
CA ILE A 803 35.13 8.60 -28.70
C ILE A 803 36.50 7.92 -28.80
N ASN A 804 36.69 7.00 -29.76
CA ASN A 804 37.95 6.28 -29.96
C ASN A 804 39.07 7.15 -30.57
N GLU A 805 38.73 8.12 -31.44
CA GLU A 805 39.70 8.99 -32.10
C GLU A 805 40.12 10.18 -31.23
N ASN A 806 39.25 10.64 -30.33
CA ASN A 806 39.54 11.75 -29.42
C ASN A 806 39.98 11.24 -28.05
N ASP A 807 41.24 10.80 -28.00
CA ASP A 807 42.02 10.41 -26.80
C ASP A 807 42.01 11.49 -25.68
N ILE A 808 41.55 12.69 -26.02
CA ILE A 808 41.27 13.86 -25.16
C ILE A 808 40.23 13.56 -24.06
N LEU A 809 39.38 12.53 -24.21
CA LEU A 809 38.42 12.15 -23.16
C LEU A 809 39.01 11.21 -22.07
N VAL A 810 40.24 10.74 -22.24
CA VAL A 810 40.90 9.75 -21.36
C VAL A 810 42.10 10.35 -20.59
N LYS A 811 42.48 11.58 -20.89
CA LYS A 811 43.51 12.37 -20.19
C LYS A 811 42.89 13.52 -19.38
#